data_AF-A0A933UEM6-F1
#
_entry.id   AF-A0A933UEM6-F1
#
_cell.length_a   1.000
_cell.length_b   1.000
_cell.length_c   1.000
_cell.angle_alpha   90.00
_cell.angle_beta   90.00
_cell.angle_gamma   90.00
#
_symmetry.space_group_name_H-M   'P 1'
#
loop_
_entity.id
_entity.type
_entity.pdbx_description
1 polymer ?
#
loop_
_entity_poly.entity_id
_entity_poly.type
_entity_poly.pdbx_seq_one_letter_code
_entity_poly.pdbx_strand_id
1 'polypeptide(L)'
;MQLILHQLKADLRHQRGWLAVFGLTLAVSPVLQSLSAPDRKLFVADFFLTLAQALLALLVTGRCVQADPLVGSTAFWRTRPLTRAQLFWSKTAFIVAMVELPFVLSRAAQQWQAGFSFHQLLLGGGESLLWATTFLFLGAALAAFTRTLMQFLARVGLLILGFVIWGVILEEVFRLRSVEPDFANHSLLLFSCRFVVAVGFLGSCAVVTWILQARWARSVLAVAALGIGVLCFQPLLVLWRTVFLNPPPPRLNTTARVELLPSDELPVTTQDSQLLYSHFRVTGLRSNEVAGPQHLKWRFQGSNGPALGSAEPGLGLPSEVGMLNHPQSADYLKLVQRGYSSDTLWFTGFHPRHQTSLPSQGNLPEAFRRAPMMGRFEAAVDLGFYEVVRLADLPLAPAAVTLRPGEQIFLHHVTPRTDGIEIDVRMNVAKLFLSRDPRYSVLGAMLRESAPTLLVLYHPGLREAYAFPCADRLLNVPYFLNTHYSFGGAHVAPYPALRAKLTGVPTESWLREARLHVYQSVYRSTAAYHLSSTNYSLVLDRGSQARPEVAEGRLAFRNASLATNAGDAEIEVYLDTVLDNAPDNFVEDDFAVLAKKFAALGPRGAPALVRRLPLGSRLEGTVRAALPKLITRDHLPVLQEALRRDPQLVWLFTAKAWHADAREIVLAQLRDRRQALPAGSLIVAAAAKDPATYPDLLWHFARLNHGHEQAAAALAQCPGLDLSAAVREAWKRARLGLADVRAVALPAAAEGLPEALATAIFKLEDLSDARALEQRRTRLAELTNSSKQGKELQDWLFANAERFQFEASTKRYTLAER
;
A
#
# COMPACT_ATOMS: atom_id res chain seq x y z
N MET A 1 2.43 58.09 16.25
CA MET A 1 1.63 56.94 15.78
C MET A 1 0.83 57.25 14.50
N GLN A 2 0.02 58.31 14.48
CA GLN A 2 -0.90 58.66 13.37
C GLN A 2 -0.33 58.53 11.95
N LEU A 3 0.90 59.02 11.69
CA LEU A 3 1.56 58.92 10.37
C LEU A 3 1.71 57.47 9.86
N ILE A 4 1.97 56.51 10.74
CA ILE A 4 2.07 55.07 10.40
C ILE A 4 0.70 54.55 9.97
N LEU A 5 -0.36 54.93 10.70
CA LEU A 5 -1.75 54.57 10.34
C LEU A 5 -2.22 55.23 9.05
N HIS A 6 -1.73 56.44 8.72
CA HIS A 6 -2.02 57.11 7.45
C HIS A 6 -1.38 56.35 6.27
N GLN A 7 -0.10 56.00 6.39
CA GLN A 7 0.62 55.22 5.37
C GLN A 7 0.00 53.83 5.19
N LEU A 8 -0.31 53.12 6.29
CA LEU A 8 -1.02 51.85 6.29
C LEU A 8 -2.37 51.94 5.54
N LYS A 9 -3.13 53.04 5.74
CA LYS A 9 -4.38 53.32 5.01
C LYS A 9 -4.16 53.70 3.53
N ALA A 10 -2.97 54.15 3.14
CA ALA A 10 -2.62 54.36 1.72
C ALA A 10 -2.29 53.02 1.05
N ASP A 11 -1.42 52.22 1.67
CA ASP A 11 -1.05 50.88 1.21
C ASP A 11 -2.28 49.96 1.08
N LEU A 12 -3.17 49.94 2.08
CA LEU A 12 -4.43 49.20 2.03
C LEU A 12 -5.32 49.60 0.85
N ARG A 13 -5.47 50.90 0.57
CA ARG A 13 -6.27 51.38 -0.58
C ARG A 13 -5.64 51.00 -1.91
N HIS A 14 -4.31 50.96 -2.01
CA HIS A 14 -3.60 50.59 -3.24
C HIS A 14 -3.61 49.07 -3.51
N GLN A 15 -3.46 48.24 -2.48
CA GLN A 15 -3.44 46.78 -2.63
C GLN A 15 -4.83 46.12 -2.50
N ARG A 16 -5.92 46.86 -2.23
CA ARG A 16 -7.27 46.32 -1.94
C ARG A 16 -7.75 45.21 -2.88
N GLY A 17 -7.48 45.31 -4.18
CA GLY A 17 -7.87 44.28 -5.17
C GLY A 17 -7.08 42.99 -4.99
N TRP A 18 -5.76 43.07 -4.81
CA TRP A 18 -4.90 41.91 -4.55
C TRP A 18 -5.18 41.27 -3.18
N LEU A 19 -5.49 42.09 -2.17
CA LEU A 19 -5.92 41.60 -0.84
C LEU A 19 -7.28 40.90 -0.91
N ALA A 20 -8.22 41.38 -1.74
CA ALA A 20 -9.49 40.69 -1.96
C ALA A 20 -9.32 39.34 -2.68
N VAL A 21 -8.46 39.27 -3.70
CA VAL A 21 -8.13 38.01 -4.39
C VAL A 21 -7.41 37.03 -3.45
N PHE A 22 -6.48 37.51 -2.62
CA PHE A 22 -5.80 36.70 -1.61
C PHE A 22 -6.79 36.21 -0.52
N GLY A 23 -7.63 37.08 0.02
CA GLY A 23 -8.68 36.70 0.97
C GLY A 23 -9.66 35.66 0.39
N LEU A 24 -10.00 35.78 -0.90
CA LEU A 24 -10.81 34.78 -1.59
C LEU A 24 -10.09 33.43 -1.72
N THR A 25 -8.79 33.39 -2.07
CA THR A 25 -8.05 32.11 -2.12
C THR A 25 -7.84 31.46 -0.76
N LEU A 26 -7.76 32.25 0.33
CA LEU A 26 -7.81 31.73 1.69
C LEU A 26 -9.20 31.17 2.05
N ALA A 27 -10.27 31.87 1.69
CA ALA A 27 -11.66 31.45 1.97
C ALA A 27 -12.11 30.22 1.17
N VAL A 28 -11.60 30.05 -0.06
CA VAL A 28 -11.90 28.88 -0.91
C VAL A 28 -11.21 27.61 -0.39
N SER A 29 -10.05 27.69 0.27
CA SER A 29 -9.30 26.49 0.70
C SER A 29 -10.04 25.59 1.70
N PRO A 30 -10.66 26.05 2.80
CA PRO A 30 -11.48 25.18 3.65
C PRO A 30 -12.71 24.60 2.92
N VAL A 31 -13.31 25.36 2.00
CA VAL A 31 -14.42 24.84 1.16
C VAL A 31 -13.90 23.72 0.26
N LEU A 32 -12.79 23.93 -0.44
CA LEU A 32 -12.16 22.91 -1.28
C LEU A 32 -11.76 21.68 -0.47
N GLN A 33 -11.20 21.83 0.73
CA GLN A 33 -10.84 20.73 1.62
C GLN A 33 -12.07 19.93 2.11
N SER A 34 -13.18 20.60 2.46
CA SER A 34 -14.43 19.91 2.83
C SER A 34 -15.11 19.20 1.65
N LEU A 35 -14.90 19.68 0.42
CA LEU A 35 -15.31 18.99 -0.82
C LEU A 35 -14.31 17.93 -1.29
N SER A 36 -13.08 17.93 -0.75
CA SER A 36 -12.00 17.03 -1.15
C SER A 36 -12.13 15.65 -0.51
N ALA A 37 -13.04 14.87 -1.10
CA ALA A 37 -12.66 13.48 -1.39
C ALA A 37 -11.34 13.51 -2.19
N PRO A 38 -10.37 12.60 -1.97
CA PRO A 38 -9.18 12.49 -2.79
C PRO A 38 -9.49 11.89 -4.19
N ASP A 39 -10.34 12.55 -4.99
CA ASP A 39 -10.06 12.63 -6.42
C ASP A 39 -8.70 13.35 -6.53
N ARG A 40 -7.77 12.71 -7.25
CA ARG A 40 -6.45 13.26 -7.57
C ARG A 40 -6.55 14.69 -8.14
N LYS A 41 -7.64 15.05 -8.82
CA LYS A 41 -7.92 16.40 -9.32
C LYS A 41 -8.13 17.41 -8.19
N LEU A 42 -8.92 17.08 -7.17
CA LEU A 42 -9.20 17.97 -6.03
C LEU A 42 -7.95 18.17 -5.17
N PHE A 43 -7.19 17.09 -4.97
CA PHE A 43 -5.87 17.17 -4.33
C PHE A 43 -4.89 18.09 -5.08
N VAL A 44 -4.81 17.94 -6.42
CA VAL A 44 -3.99 18.80 -7.28
C VAL A 44 -4.50 20.25 -7.27
N ALA A 45 -5.80 20.47 -7.15
CA ALA A 45 -6.39 21.80 -7.01
C ALA A 45 -6.01 22.48 -5.67
N ASP A 46 -6.01 21.76 -4.54
CA ASP A 46 -5.60 22.33 -3.24
C ASP A 46 -4.10 22.64 -3.18
N PHE A 47 -3.27 21.80 -3.84
CA PHE A 47 -1.85 22.12 -4.07
C PHE A 47 -1.66 23.41 -4.89
N PHE A 48 -2.34 23.54 -6.04
CA PHE A 48 -2.24 24.76 -6.86
C PHE A 48 -2.84 25.98 -6.16
N LEU A 49 -3.90 25.82 -5.36
CA LEU A 49 -4.48 26.89 -4.56
C LEU A 49 -3.50 27.37 -3.47
N THR A 50 -2.84 26.44 -2.77
CA THR A 50 -1.79 26.74 -1.78
C THR A 50 -0.60 27.46 -2.42
N LEU A 51 -0.17 27.00 -3.60
CA LEU A 51 0.88 27.67 -4.38
C LEU A 51 0.45 29.09 -4.82
N ALA A 52 -0.80 29.26 -5.27
CA ALA A 52 -1.34 30.56 -5.64
C ALA A 52 -1.45 31.51 -4.44
N GLN A 53 -1.87 31.04 -3.26
CA GLN A 53 -1.83 31.82 -2.01
C GLN A 53 -0.42 32.33 -1.71
N ALA A 54 0.59 31.44 -1.76
CA ALA A 54 1.99 31.80 -1.50
C ALA A 54 2.53 32.84 -2.49
N LEU A 55 2.25 32.66 -3.79
CA LEU A 55 2.66 33.62 -4.84
C LEU A 55 1.93 34.97 -4.72
N LEU A 56 0.63 34.97 -4.39
CA LEU A 56 -0.15 36.20 -4.13
C LEU A 56 0.39 36.95 -2.89
N ALA A 57 0.74 36.22 -1.83
CA ALA A 57 1.28 36.80 -0.60
C ALA A 57 2.65 37.46 -0.84
N LEU A 58 3.54 36.84 -1.63
CA LEU A 58 4.78 37.45 -2.10
C LEU A 58 4.54 38.64 -3.03
N LEU A 59 3.59 38.56 -3.95
CA LEU A 59 3.23 39.64 -4.87
C LEU A 59 2.74 40.88 -4.12
N VAL A 60 1.82 40.71 -3.17
CA VAL A 60 1.31 41.80 -2.32
C VAL A 60 2.44 42.40 -1.48
N THR A 61 3.29 41.56 -0.87
CA THR A 61 4.44 41.99 -0.08
C THR A 61 5.42 42.81 -0.92
N GLY A 62 5.85 42.27 -2.07
CA GLY A 62 6.78 42.95 -2.98
C GLY A 62 6.23 44.27 -3.50
N ARG A 63 4.96 44.30 -3.92
CA ARG A 63 4.27 45.54 -4.33
C ARG A 63 4.18 46.57 -3.21
N CYS A 64 3.91 46.16 -1.97
CA CYS A 64 3.84 47.07 -0.83
C CYS A 64 5.19 47.70 -0.52
N VAL A 65 6.26 46.90 -0.48
CA VAL A 65 7.65 47.35 -0.24
C VAL A 65 8.16 48.25 -1.37
N GLN A 66 7.83 47.97 -2.63
CA GLN A 66 8.29 48.75 -3.78
C GLN A 66 7.46 50.02 -4.05
N ALA A 67 6.22 50.14 -3.54
CA ALA A 67 5.39 51.33 -3.72
C ALA A 67 6.02 52.59 -3.09
N ASP A 68 6.69 52.43 -1.93
CA ASP A 68 7.50 53.48 -1.29
C ASP A 68 8.88 52.89 -0.94
N PRO A 69 9.87 52.94 -1.85
CA PRO A 69 11.14 52.26 -1.65
C PRO A 69 11.91 52.85 -0.45
N LEU A 70 12.14 51.99 0.55
CA LEU A 70 12.86 52.34 1.79
C LEU A 70 14.33 52.73 1.54
N VAL A 71 14.91 52.20 0.46
CA VAL A 71 16.31 52.40 0.06
C VAL A 71 16.37 52.90 -1.39
N GLY A 72 17.13 53.98 -1.62
CA GLY A 72 17.29 54.59 -2.94
C GLY A 72 17.43 56.12 -2.87
N SER A 73 17.76 56.73 -4.00
CA SER A 73 17.74 58.18 -4.20
C SER A 73 16.32 58.71 -4.52
N THR A 74 15.56 57.94 -5.31
CA THR A 74 14.16 58.17 -5.74
C THR A 74 13.11 58.02 -4.62
N ALA A 75 13.55 57.94 -3.37
CA ALA A 75 12.72 57.55 -2.25
C ALA A 75 11.83 58.71 -1.77
N PHE A 76 10.58 58.74 -2.23
CA PHE A 76 9.62 59.85 -2.08
C PHE A 76 9.40 60.32 -0.62
N TRP A 77 9.54 59.42 0.37
CA TRP A 77 9.48 59.77 1.80
C TRP A 77 10.50 60.85 2.22
N ARG A 78 11.60 61.05 1.47
CA ARG A 78 12.58 62.13 1.69
C ARG A 78 11.99 63.54 1.55
N THR A 79 10.86 63.68 0.85
CA THR A 79 10.15 64.98 0.66
C THR A 79 8.99 65.17 1.64
N ARG A 80 8.85 64.27 2.62
CA ARG A 80 7.75 64.23 3.59
C ARG A 80 8.31 64.12 5.01
N PRO A 81 7.55 64.52 6.06
CA PRO A 81 7.94 64.32 7.45
C PRO A 81 7.76 62.84 7.90
N LEU A 82 8.32 61.90 7.14
CA LEU A 82 8.27 60.45 7.37
C LEU A 82 9.68 59.90 7.52
N THR A 83 10.01 59.39 8.72
CA THR A 83 11.31 58.77 8.95
C THR A 83 11.34 57.34 8.39
N ARG A 84 12.53 56.85 8.01
CA ARG A 84 12.73 55.43 7.61
C ARG A 84 12.14 54.45 8.62
N ALA A 85 12.26 54.73 9.92
CA ALA A 85 11.71 53.87 10.97
C ALA A 85 10.17 53.85 10.96
N GLN A 86 9.51 54.98 10.70
CA GLN A 86 8.04 55.04 10.56
C GLN A 86 7.56 54.28 9.31
N LEU A 87 8.27 54.44 8.17
CA LEU A 87 7.94 53.71 6.95
C LEU A 87 8.17 52.20 7.10
N PHE A 88 9.31 51.80 7.70
CA PHE A 88 9.62 50.41 8.04
C PHE A 88 8.52 49.78 8.89
N TRP A 89 8.09 50.46 9.97
CA TRP A 89 7.02 49.96 10.83
C TRP A 89 5.67 49.93 10.11
N SER A 90 5.38 50.88 9.21
CA SER A 90 4.15 50.85 8.42
C SER A 90 4.10 49.67 7.44
N LYS A 91 5.19 49.42 6.70
CA LYS A 91 5.26 48.30 5.74
C LYS A 91 5.29 46.96 6.46
N THR A 92 5.99 46.86 7.60
CA THR A 92 5.99 45.68 8.47
C THR A 92 4.59 45.42 9.05
N ALA A 93 3.93 46.43 9.60
CA ALA A 93 2.56 46.29 10.12
C ALA A 93 1.54 45.94 9.03
N PHE A 94 1.73 46.42 7.80
CA PHE A 94 0.92 46.00 6.65
C PHE A 94 1.08 44.50 6.36
N ILE A 95 2.33 44.01 6.24
CA ILE A 95 2.61 42.59 5.94
C ILE A 95 2.01 41.70 7.04
N VAL A 96 2.29 42.02 8.30
CA VAL A 96 1.81 41.25 9.46
C VAL A 96 0.27 41.25 9.53
N ALA A 97 -0.38 42.42 9.45
CA ALA A 97 -1.82 42.51 9.67
C ALA A 97 -2.69 42.12 8.46
N MET A 98 -2.20 42.33 7.23
CA MET A 98 -3.00 42.18 6.00
C MET A 98 -2.64 40.95 5.16
N VAL A 99 -1.51 40.27 5.44
CA VAL A 99 -1.06 39.08 4.68
C VAL A 99 -0.82 37.90 5.60
N GLU A 100 0.00 38.08 6.64
CA GLU A 100 0.39 37.01 7.56
C GLU A 100 -0.75 36.60 8.50
N LEU A 101 -1.35 37.54 9.22
CA LEU A 101 -2.44 37.27 10.16
C LEU A 101 -3.67 36.62 9.48
N PRO A 102 -4.15 37.06 8.29
CA PRO A 102 -5.23 36.37 7.58
C PRO A 102 -4.87 34.92 7.21
N PHE A 103 -3.63 34.65 6.80
CA PHE A 103 -3.17 33.29 6.48
C PHE A 103 -3.16 32.40 7.74
N VAL A 104 -2.57 32.88 8.84
CA VAL A 104 -2.55 32.17 10.13
C VAL A 104 -3.98 31.91 10.64
N LEU A 105 -4.88 32.89 10.52
CA LEU A 105 -6.30 32.72 10.88
C LEU A 105 -7.01 31.70 9.99
N SER A 106 -6.75 31.66 8.67
CA SER A 106 -7.34 30.64 7.79
C SER A 106 -6.83 29.23 8.11
N ARG A 107 -5.54 29.06 8.45
CA ARG A 107 -4.98 27.77 8.88
C ARG A 107 -5.54 27.34 10.24
N ALA A 108 -5.69 28.26 11.19
CA ALA A 108 -6.35 27.98 12.46
C ALA A 108 -7.84 27.61 12.28
N ALA A 109 -8.55 28.23 11.31
CA ALA A 109 -9.93 27.88 10.98
C ALA A 109 -10.05 26.47 10.34
N GLN A 110 -9.15 26.11 9.42
CA GLN A 110 -9.04 24.74 8.88
C GLN A 110 -8.80 23.72 9.99
N GLN A 111 -7.90 24.04 10.92
CA GLN A 111 -7.58 23.18 12.06
C GLN A 111 -8.78 23.04 13.03
N TRP A 112 -9.52 24.12 13.29
CA TRP A 112 -10.75 24.07 14.08
C TRP A 112 -11.84 23.21 13.41
N GLN A 113 -12.01 23.31 12.09
CA GLN A 113 -12.93 22.47 11.32
C GLN A 113 -12.54 20.98 11.31
N ALA A 114 -11.23 20.68 11.37
CA ALA A 114 -10.71 19.34 11.60
C ALA A 114 -10.88 18.85 13.07
N GLY A 115 -11.39 19.69 13.98
CA GLY A 115 -11.66 19.35 15.38
C GLY A 115 -10.47 19.50 16.33
N PHE A 116 -9.39 20.19 15.94
CA PHE A 116 -8.24 20.42 16.83
C PHE A 116 -8.62 21.22 18.09
N SER A 117 -8.13 20.78 19.24
CA SER A 117 -8.29 21.50 20.52
C SER A 117 -7.51 22.81 20.52
N PHE A 118 -7.91 23.76 21.38
CA PHE A 118 -7.30 25.09 21.47
C PHE A 118 -5.76 25.08 21.62
N HIS A 119 -5.19 24.13 22.37
CA HIS A 119 -3.73 24.00 22.47
C HIS A 119 -3.08 23.61 21.13
N GLN A 120 -3.72 22.71 20.37
CA GLN A 120 -3.25 22.30 19.04
C GLN A 120 -3.41 23.44 18.01
N LEU A 121 -4.46 24.27 18.12
CA LEU A 121 -4.58 25.50 17.32
C LEU A 121 -3.45 26.49 17.60
N LEU A 122 -3.02 26.63 18.86
CA LEU A 122 -1.89 27.50 19.21
C LEU A 122 -0.57 26.96 18.63
N LEU A 123 -0.35 25.64 18.65
CA LEU A 123 0.80 25.01 17.99
C LEU A 123 0.76 25.20 16.47
N GLY A 124 -0.36 24.87 15.82
CA GLY A 124 -0.53 24.98 14.37
C GLY A 124 -0.57 26.43 13.86
N GLY A 125 -1.04 27.37 14.69
CA GLY A 125 -0.96 28.81 14.44
C GLY A 125 0.46 29.35 14.58
N GLY A 126 1.19 28.94 15.62
CA GLY A 126 2.61 29.29 15.80
C GLY A 126 3.51 28.69 14.70
N GLU A 127 3.17 27.49 14.22
CA GLU A 127 3.79 26.86 13.06
C GLU A 127 3.46 27.63 11.76
N SER A 128 2.19 27.96 11.52
CA SER A 128 1.77 28.78 10.37
C SER A 128 2.44 30.15 10.36
N LEU A 129 2.66 30.74 11.54
CA LEU A 129 3.39 31.99 11.73
C LEU A 129 4.88 31.81 11.41
N LEU A 130 5.53 30.74 11.87
CA LEU A 130 6.93 30.44 11.52
C LEU A 130 7.13 30.35 10.00
N TRP A 131 6.24 29.65 9.30
CA TRP A 131 6.23 29.55 7.83
C TRP A 131 6.01 30.91 7.16
N ALA A 132 4.95 31.62 7.55
CA ALA A 132 4.59 32.90 6.96
C ALA A 132 5.66 33.97 7.20
N THR A 133 6.18 34.11 8.44
CA THR A 133 7.26 35.04 8.77
C THR A 133 8.48 34.75 7.89
N THR A 134 8.90 33.48 7.81
CA THR A 134 10.10 33.11 7.04
C THR A 134 9.95 33.48 5.56
N PHE A 135 8.81 33.16 4.96
CA PHE A 135 8.57 33.37 3.53
C PHE A 135 8.30 34.85 3.18
N LEU A 136 7.50 35.55 3.99
CA LEU A 136 7.11 36.94 3.74
C LEU A 136 8.25 37.92 4.02
N PHE A 137 9.03 37.74 5.09
CA PHE A 137 10.18 38.61 5.34
C PHE A 137 11.35 38.34 4.39
N LEU A 138 11.49 37.11 3.86
CA LEU A 138 12.38 36.82 2.74
C LEU A 138 11.93 37.56 1.47
N GLY A 139 10.63 37.56 1.18
CA GLY A 139 10.04 38.38 0.12
C GLY A 139 10.29 39.88 0.31
N ALA A 140 10.04 40.42 1.51
CA ALA A 140 10.24 41.84 1.83
C ALA A 140 11.71 42.25 1.71
N ALA A 141 12.64 41.40 2.16
CA ALA A 141 14.08 41.58 1.98
C ALA A 141 14.47 41.66 0.49
N LEU A 142 14.05 40.70 -0.34
CA LEU A 142 14.33 40.69 -1.78
C LEU A 142 13.71 41.89 -2.52
N ALA A 143 12.50 42.29 -2.11
CA ALA A 143 11.83 43.49 -2.61
C ALA A 143 12.62 44.77 -2.28
N ALA A 144 13.20 44.87 -1.08
CA ALA A 144 14.04 45.99 -0.65
C ALA A 144 15.40 46.08 -1.37
N PHE A 145 15.80 45.07 -2.14
CA PHE A 145 16.98 45.09 -3.02
C PHE A 145 16.67 45.34 -4.50
N THR A 146 15.40 45.51 -4.89
CA THR A 146 14.96 45.57 -6.29
C THR A 146 14.18 46.85 -6.58
N ARG A 147 14.29 47.37 -7.82
CA ARG A 147 13.64 48.64 -8.22
C ARG A 147 12.27 48.44 -8.88
N THR A 148 11.99 47.24 -9.39
CA THR A 148 10.76 46.93 -10.13
C THR A 148 10.24 45.55 -9.78
N LEU A 149 8.94 45.33 -10.01
CA LEU A 149 8.29 44.06 -9.68
C LEU A 149 8.86 42.88 -10.48
N MET A 150 9.23 43.11 -11.74
CA MET A 150 9.89 42.08 -12.56
C MET A 150 11.27 41.71 -12.02
N GLN A 151 12.06 42.67 -11.50
CA GLN A 151 13.33 42.36 -10.84
C GLN A 151 13.13 41.57 -9.54
N PHE A 152 12.06 41.85 -8.79
CA PHE A 152 11.69 41.08 -7.60
C PHE A 152 11.34 39.64 -7.97
N LEU A 153 10.38 39.45 -8.87
CA LEU A 153 9.93 38.11 -9.31
C LEU A 153 11.07 37.28 -9.92
N ALA A 154 11.94 37.89 -10.74
CA ALA A 154 13.12 37.21 -11.28
C ALA A 154 14.10 36.75 -10.20
N ARG A 155 14.32 37.55 -9.14
CA ARG A 155 15.20 37.16 -8.01
C ARG A 155 14.56 36.13 -7.09
N VAL A 156 13.24 36.17 -6.89
CA VAL A 156 12.50 35.11 -6.19
C VAL A 156 12.63 33.79 -6.96
N GLY A 157 12.39 33.79 -8.27
CA GLY A 157 12.55 32.62 -9.13
C GLY A 157 13.98 32.06 -9.12
N LEU A 158 14.99 32.93 -9.23
CA LEU A 158 16.40 32.53 -9.16
C LEU A 158 16.79 31.98 -7.79
N LEU A 159 16.25 32.54 -6.69
CA LEU A 159 16.50 32.01 -5.35
C LEU A 159 15.86 30.62 -5.17
N ILE A 160 14.62 30.43 -5.63
CA ILE A 160 13.94 29.12 -5.59
C ILE A 160 14.73 28.09 -6.42
N LEU A 161 15.14 28.45 -7.65
CA LEU A 161 15.94 27.59 -8.51
C LEU A 161 17.29 27.24 -7.88
N GLY A 162 18.00 28.22 -7.33
CA GLY A 162 19.27 28.01 -6.63
C GLY A 162 19.12 27.12 -5.39
N PHE A 163 18.03 27.29 -4.63
CA PHE A 163 17.71 26.46 -3.47
C PHE A 163 17.40 25.00 -3.86
N VAL A 164 16.67 24.78 -4.95
CA VAL A 164 16.42 23.43 -5.50
C VAL A 164 17.71 22.77 -5.97
N ILE A 165 18.54 23.47 -6.74
CA ILE A 165 19.84 22.97 -7.21
C ILE A 165 20.76 22.64 -6.02
N TRP A 166 20.82 23.52 -5.02
CA TRP A 166 21.62 23.31 -3.80
C TRP A 166 21.12 22.12 -2.96
N GLY A 167 19.79 21.91 -2.91
CA GLY A 167 19.18 20.71 -2.32
C GLY A 167 19.63 19.43 -3.02
N VAL A 168 19.49 19.36 -4.36
CA VAL A 168 19.88 18.18 -5.17
C VAL A 168 21.38 17.89 -5.07
N ILE A 169 22.23 18.91 -5.10
CA ILE A 169 23.69 18.75 -4.93
C ILE A 169 24.01 18.13 -3.56
N LEU A 170 23.38 18.61 -2.49
CA LEU A 170 23.62 18.07 -1.16
C LEU A 170 22.99 16.70 -0.95
N GLU A 171 21.81 16.42 -1.51
CA GLU A 171 21.19 15.09 -1.50
C GLU A 171 22.14 14.04 -2.10
N GLU A 172 22.71 14.30 -3.28
CA GLU A 172 23.65 13.36 -3.92
C GLU A 172 25.00 13.28 -3.17
N VAL A 173 25.51 14.40 -2.63
CA VAL A 173 26.72 14.39 -1.76
C VAL A 173 26.51 13.59 -0.47
N PHE A 174 25.30 13.63 0.11
CA PHE A 174 24.97 12.80 1.26
C PHE A 174 24.72 11.35 0.87
N ARG A 175 24.06 11.08 -0.26
CA ARG A 175 23.87 9.73 -0.83
C ARG A 175 25.20 9.00 -1.09
N LEU A 176 26.20 9.73 -1.57
CA LEU A 176 27.58 9.23 -1.77
C LEU A 176 28.35 9.00 -0.45
N ARG A 177 27.85 9.50 0.68
CA ARG A 177 28.43 9.29 2.02
C ARG A 177 27.60 8.35 2.90
N SER A 178 26.29 8.21 2.66
CA SER A 178 25.37 7.39 3.42
C SER A 178 25.46 5.91 3.03
N VAL A 179 26.61 5.31 3.29
CA VAL A 179 26.81 3.86 3.26
C VAL A 179 26.26 3.20 4.55
N GLU A 180 26.00 4.00 5.59
CA GLU A 180 25.39 3.59 6.86
C GLU A 180 23.85 3.45 6.76
N PRO A 181 23.26 2.25 6.94
CA PRO A 181 21.81 2.04 6.81
C PRO A 181 20.97 2.76 7.89
N ASP A 182 21.55 3.04 9.05
CA ASP A 182 20.86 3.59 10.23
C ASP A 182 20.21 4.96 9.98
N PHE A 183 20.66 5.67 8.94
CA PHE A 183 20.08 6.95 8.54
C PHE A 183 18.60 6.82 8.22
N ALA A 184 18.13 5.68 7.70
CA ALA A 184 16.74 5.51 7.23
C ALA A 184 15.68 5.87 8.29
N ASN A 185 15.88 5.48 9.55
CA ASN A 185 14.80 5.45 10.54
C ASN A 185 14.91 6.50 11.65
N HIS A 186 16.13 6.87 12.04
CA HIS A 186 16.32 8.10 12.82
C HIS A 186 16.11 9.37 11.97
N SER A 187 16.00 9.26 10.63
CA SER A 187 15.84 10.40 9.72
C SER A 187 14.66 11.29 10.07
N LEU A 188 13.43 10.76 10.15
CA LEU A 188 12.20 11.55 10.01
C LEU A 188 11.96 12.52 11.18
N LEU A 189 11.96 11.99 12.42
CA LEU A 189 11.81 12.79 13.64
C LEU A 189 12.94 13.81 13.79
N LEU A 190 14.17 13.42 13.47
CA LEU A 190 15.30 14.33 13.42
C LEU A 190 15.17 15.35 12.28
N PHE A 191 14.61 14.97 11.11
CA PHE A 191 14.39 15.80 9.93
C PHE A 191 13.37 16.91 10.20
N SER A 192 12.29 16.66 10.94
CA SER A 192 11.40 17.76 11.35
C SER A 192 12.06 18.69 12.37
N CYS A 193 12.88 18.18 13.30
CA CYS A 193 13.68 19.03 14.20
C CYS A 193 14.67 19.92 13.42
N ARG A 194 15.41 19.30 12.50
CA ARG A 194 16.30 19.92 11.49
C ARG A 194 15.58 21.00 10.70
N PHE A 195 14.40 20.69 10.16
CA PHE A 195 13.59 21.55 9.30
C PHE A 195 13.06 22.77 10.04
N VAL A 196 12.45 22.59 11.22
CA VAL A 196 12.00 23.69 12.09
C VAL A 196 13.15 24.62 12.46
N VAL A 197 14.34 24.08 12.76
CA VAL A 197 15.53 24.89 13.11
C VAL A 197 16.11 25.62 11.89
N ALA A 198 16.27 24.96 10.74
CA ALA A 198 16.77 25.59 9.52
C ALA A 198 15.84 26.72 9.05
N VAL A 199 14.53 26.52 9.15
CA VAL A 199 13.50 27.50 8.80
C VAL A 199 13.49 28.66 9.79
N GLY A 200 13.50 28.40 11.10
CA GLY A 200 13.58 29.45 12.12
C GLY A 200 14.87 30.27 12.01
N PHE A 201 15.98 29.65 11.65
CA PHE A 201 17.24 30.34 11.35
C PHE A 201 17.13 31.21 10.09
N LEU A 202 16.64 30.66 8.97
CA LEU A 202 16.45 31.40 7.72
C LEU A 202 15.48 32.57 7.89
N GLY A 203 14.38 32.39 8.63
CA GLY A 203 13.42 33.44 8.96
C GLY A 203 14.03 34.53 9.83
N SER A 204 14.83 34.16 10.83
CA SER A 204 15.61 35.10 11.64
C SER A 204 16.58 35.92 10.79
N CYS A 205 17.33 35.26 9.89
CA CYS A 205 18.20 35.92 8.93
C CYS A 205 17.42 36.86 7.98
N ALA A 206 16.26 36.44 7.48
CA ALA A 206 15.43 37.26 6.59
C ALA A 206 14.87 38.51 7.29
N VAL A 207 14.40 38.39 8.54
CA VAL A 207 13.97 39.53 9.37
C VAL A 207 15.15 40.46 9.67
N VAL A 208 16.34 39.93 9.97
CA VAL A 208 17.56 40.73 10.16
C VAL A 208 17.94 41.45 8.87
N THR A 209 17.96 40.79 7.72
CA THR A 209 18.19 41.41 6.41
C THR A 209 17.18 42.52 6.12
N TRP A 210 15.89 42.29 6.38
CA TRP A 210 14.84 43.30 6.24
C TRP A 210 15.13 44.52 7.11
N ILE A 211 15.47 44.35 8.39
CA ILE A 211 15.85 45.45 9.30
C ILE A 211 17.11 46.19 8.81
N LEU A 212 18.19 45.46 8.51
CA LEU A 212 19.47 46.02 8.06
C LEU A 212 19.33 46.87 6.79
N GLN A 213 18.54 46.39 5.81
CA GLN A 213 18.29 47.07 4.56
C GLN A 213 17.29 48.22 4.74
N ALA A 214 16.09 47.97 5.26
CA ALA A 214 15.01 48.96 5.31
C ALA A 214 15.24 50.08 6.34
N ARG A 215 15.80 49.76 7.52
CA ARG A 215 16.00 50.74 8.60
C ARG A 215 17.35 51.45 8.49
N TRP A 216 18.43 50.72 8.20
CA TRP A 216 19.80 51.25 8.24
C TRP A 216 20.48 51.37 6.87
N ALA A 217 19.88 50.88 5.79
CA ALA A 217 20.45 50.87 4.43
C ALA A 217 21.85 50.21 4.33
N ARG A 218 22.17 49.27 5.23
CA ARG A 218 23.45 48.55 5.25
C ARG A 218 23.41 47.34 4.31
N SER A 219 23.31 47.60 3.01
CA SER A 219 23.11 46.59 1.97
C SER A 219 24.10 45.42 2.03
N VAL A 220 25.39 45.67 2.26
CA VAL A 220 26.42 44.63 2.37
C VAL A 220 26.14 43.67 3.52
N LEU A 221 25.84 44.18 4.72
CA LEU A 221 25.49 43.34 5.87
C LEU A 221 24.15 42.62 5.67
N ALA A 222 23.19 43.28 5.01
CA ALA A 222 21.89 42.69 4.72
C ALA A 222 22.00 41.53 3.71
N VAL A 223 22.83 41.66 2.68
CA VAL A 223 23.15 40.57 1.74
C VAL A 223 23.94 39.47 2.44
N ALA A 224 24.91 39.81 3.30
CA ALA A 224 25.66 38.81 4.07
C ALA A 224 24.75 37.99 5.01
N ALA A 225 23.84 38.64 5.75
CA ALA A 225 22.88 37.96 6.62
C ALA A 225 21.93 37.03 5.83
N LEU A 226 21.48 37.45 4.64
CA LEU A 226 20.66 36.61 3.76
C LEU A 226 21.46 35.43 3.20
N GLY A 227 22.70 35.68 2.76
CA GLY A 227 23.61 34.65 2.28
C GLY A 227 23.91 33.60 3.34
N ILE A 228 24.17 34.01 4.59
CA ILE A 228 24.32 33.12 5.75
C ILE A 228 23.04 32.29 5.96
N GLY A 229 21.86 32.92 5.96
CA GLY A 229 20.59 32.22 6.11
C GLY A 229 20.38 31.12 5.06
N VAL A 230 20.63 31.42 3.78
CA VAL A 230 20.46 30.48 2.67
C VAL A 230 21.54 29.40 2.66
N LEU A 231 22.81 29.75 2.88
CA LEU A 231 23.94 28.81 2.87
C LEU A 231 23.90 27.85 4.07
N CYS A 232 23.50 28.33 5.25
CA CYS A 232 23.40 27.50 6.46
C CYS A 232 22.12 26.67 6.54
N PHE A 233 21.07 26.98 5.76
CA PHE A 233 19.81 26.23 5.78
C PHE A 233 20.00 24.71 5.56
N GLN A 234 20.63 24.32 4.45
CA GLN A 234 20.83 22.91 4.13
C GLN A 234 21.84 22.20 5.07
N PRO A 235 22.96 22.83 5.50
CA PRO A 235 23.78 22.33 6.60
C PRO A 235 22.99 22.12 7.90
N LEU A 236 22.07 23.01 8.28
CA LEU A 236 21.18 22.79 9.42
C LEU A 236 20.21 21.62 9.17
N LEU A 237 19.77 21.40 7.93
CA LEU A 237 18.96 20.22 7.57
C LEU A 237 19.67 18.87 7.73
N VAL A 238 21.00 18.81 7.92
CA VAL A 238 21.72 17.53 8.01
C VAL A 238 22.65 17.44 9.22
N LEU A 239 23.35 18.51 9.58
CA LEU A 239 24.28 18.55 10.71
C LEU A 239 23.58 18.68 12.06
N TRP A 240 22.32 19.16 12.10
CA TRP A 240 21.56 19.19 13.34
C TRP A 240 21.22 17.75 13.80
N ARG A 241 21.57 17.44 15.06
CA ARG A 241 21.43 16.11 15.69
C ARG A 241 20.47 16.10 16.89
N THR A 242 20.01 17.26 17.36
CA THR A 242 19.26 17.38 18.61
C THR A 242 17.76 17.21 18.37
N VAL A 243 17.19 16.13 18.90
CA VAL A 243 15.74 15.87 18.79
C VAL A 243 14.99 16.52 19.95
N PHE A 244 14.33 17.64 19.69
CA PHE A 244 13.58 18.42 20.71
C PHE A 244 12.04 18.32 20.58
N LEU A 245 11.56 17.74 19.47
CA LEU A 245 10.14 17.45 19.22
C LEU A 245 9.72 16.06 19.71
N ASN A 246 10.65 15.18 20.10
CA ASN A 246 10.28 13.90 20.69
C ASN A 246 9.62 14.14 22.05
N PRO A 247 8.42 13.62 22.33
CA PRO A 247 8.00 13.43 23.71
C PRO A 247 8.98 12.45 24.37
N PRO A 248 9.37 12.62 25.65
CA PRO A 248 9.90 11.49 26.39
C PRO A 248 8.81 10.40 26.39
N PRO A 249 9.08 9.17 25.92
CA PRO A 249 8.06 8.13 25.88
C PRO A 249 7.52 7.92 27.30
N PRO A 250 6.20 7.92 27.52
CA PRO A 250 5.63 7.85 28.86
C PRO A 250 6.02 6.53 29.50
N ARG A 251 6.87 6.59 30.52
CA ARG A 251 7.34 5.44 31.30
C ARG A 251 6.21 4.94 32.20
N LEU A 252 5.26 4.22 31.61
CA LEU A 252 4.26 3.46 32.34
C LEU A 252 4.91 2.21 32.93
N ASN A 253 4.53 1.85 34.15
CA ASN A 253 4.81 0.54 34.72
C ASN A 253 3.96 -0.50 33.98
N THR A 254 4.44 -0.97 32.83
CA THR A 254 3.83 -2.09 32.12
C THR A 254 4.03 -3.38 32.92
N THR A 255 2.98 -4.19 33.00
CA THR A 255 3.05 -5.56 33.53
C THR A 255 3.71 -6.53 32.56
N ALA A 256 3.90 -6.11 31.31
CA ALA A 256 4.40 -6.98 30.27
C ALA A 256 5.84 -7.42 30.53
N ARG A 257 6.10 -8.72 30.38
CA ARG A 257 7.43 -9.33 30.45
C ARG A 257 7.80 -9.82 29.07
N VAL A 258 9.08 -9.65 28.71
CA VAL A 258 9.64 -10.23 27.49
C VAL A 258 10.53 -11.39 27.91
N GLU A 259 10.25 -12.56 27.35
CA GLU A 259 10.93 -13.82 27.62
C GLU A 259 11.59 -14.29 26.32
N LEU A 260 12.88 -14.59 26.38
CA LEU A 260 13.62 -15.19 25.26
C LEU A 260 13.34 -16.69 25.24
N LEU A 261 12.74 -17.19 24.16
CA LEU A 261 12.35 -18.59 24.01
C LEU A 261 13.54 -19.46 23.55
N PRO A 262 13.57 -20.76 23.90
CA PRO A 262 14.45 -21.71 23.22
C PRO A 262 14.05 -21.83 21.74
N SER A 263 15.00 -21.97 20.82
CA SER A 263 14.71 -22.09 19.38
C SER A 263 13.87 -23.31 18.99
N ASP A 264 13.87 -24.32 19.86
CA ASP A 264 13.37 -25.67 19.58
C ASP A 264 11.92 -25.84 20.09
N GLU A 265 11.45 -24.90 20.91
CA GLU A 265 10.07 -24.80 21.36
C GLU A 265 9.31 -23.78 20.50
N LEU A 266 8.64 -24.23 19.42
CA LEU A 266 7.64 -23.41 18.74
C LEU A 266 6.40 -23.28 19.65
N PRO A 267 6.14 -22.13 20.30
CA PRO A 267 5.11 -22.08 21.32
C PRO A 267 3.73 -21.88 20.71
N VAL A 268 2.75 -22.62 21.21
CA VAL A 268 1.34 -22.29 20.95
C VAL A 268 1.03 -20.94 21.61
N THR A 269 0.66 -19.92 20.82
CA THR A 269 0.28 -18.61 21.36
C THR A 269 -0.98 -18.74 22.21
N THR A 270 -0.84 -18.60 23.52
CA THR A 270 -1.97 -18.51 24.47
C THR A 270 -2.66 -17.15 24.36
N GLN A 271 -3.85 -16.99 24.96
CA GLN A 271 -4.60 -15.73 24.86
C GLN A 271 -3.85 -14.52 25.46
N ASP A 272 -2.98 -14.74 26.45
CA ASP A 272 -2.22 -13.71 27.17
C ASP A 272 -0.75 -13.63 26.75
N SER A 273 -0.37 -14.29 25.64
CA SER A 273 0.98 -14.21 25.06
C SER A 273 0.98 -13.82 23.59
N GLN A 274 1.88 -12.90 23.25
CA GLN A 274 2.20 -12.52 21.88
C GLN A 274 3.58 -13.05 21.51
N LEU A 275 3.74 -13.53 20.27
CA LEU A 275 5.03 -13.97 19.74
C LEU A 275 5.61 -12.87 18.84
N LEU A 276 6.70 -12.23 19.27
CA LEU A 276 7.43 -11.24 18.48
C LEU A 276 8.64 -11.93 17.82
N TYR A 277 8.62 -11.98 16.48
CA TYR A 277 9.47 -12.87 15.68
C TYR A 277 9.30 -14.34 16.14
N SER A 278 10.23 -15.23 15.79
CA SER A 278 10.20 -16.63 16.27
C SER A 278 10.68 -16.82 17.72
N HIS A 279 11.16 -15.77 18.40
CA HIS A 279 12.08 -15.92 19.54
C HIS A 279 11.74 -15.14 20.82
N PHE A 280 10.87 -14.13 20.76
CA PHE A 280 10.47 -13.39 21.97
C PHE A 280 9.00 -13.63 22.28
N ARG A 281 8.71 -14.14 23.48
CA ARG A 281 7.35 -14.16 24.02
C ARG A 281 7.13 -12.89 24.84
N VAL A 282 6.06 -12.16 24.55
CA VAL A 282 5.57 -11.10 25.43
C VAL A 282 4.38 -11.65 26.21
N THR A 283 4.49 -11.73 27.52
CA THR A 283 3.41 -12.12 28.45
C THR A 283 2.95 -10.89 29.24
N GLY A 284 1.74 -10.91 29.80
CA GLY A 284 1.26 -9.84 30.70
C GLY A 284 0.82 -8.54 30.01
N LEU A 285 0.50 -8.61 28.72
CA LEU A 285 -0.26 -7.60 27.98
C LEU A 285 -1.71 -7.54 28.49
N ARG A 286 -2.39 -6.39 28.37
CA ARG A 286 -3.85 -6.33 28.58
C ARG A 286 -4.60 -7.01 27.43
N SER A 287 -5.86 -7.36 27.67
CA SER A 287 -6.74 -8.02 26.70
C SER A 287 -6.94 -7.26 25.38
N ASN A 288 -6.67 -5.94 25.38
CA ASN A 288 -6.71 -5.04 24.24
C ASN A 288 -5.34 -4.43 23.85
N GLU A 289 -4.20 -4.94 24.32
CA GLU A 289 -2.86 -4.41 23.98
C GLU A 289 -2.05 -5.37 23.12
N VAL A 290 -1.44 -4.86 22.04
CA VAL A 290 -0.33 -5.52 21.33
C VAL A 290 0.99 -4.83 21.64
N ALA A 291 2.08 -5.59 21.68
CA ALA A 291 3.43 -5.06 21.60
C ALA A 291 3.95 -5.07 20.14
N GLY A 292 4.90 -4.18 19.87
CA GLY A 292 5.64 -4.13 18.62
C GLY A 292 7.05 -3.59 18.82
N PRO A 293 8.10 -4.28 18.32
CA PRO A 293 9.48 -3.80 18.45
C PRO A 293 9.69 -2.51 17.67
N GLN A 294 10.20 -1.48 18.35
CA GLN A 294 10.63 -0.20 17.76
C GLN A 294 12.13 -0.28 17.41
N HIS A 295 12.92 -0.78 18.36
CA HIS A 295 14.34 -1.06 18.20
C HIS A 295 14.65 -2.44 18.81
N LEU A 296 15.61 -3.15 18.22
CA LEU A 296 16.06 -4.46 18.70
C LEU A 296 17.56 -4.58 18.49
N LYS A 297 18.36 -3.96 19.37
CA LYS A 297 19.81 -4.14 19.34
C LYS A 297 20.09 -5.52 19.90
N TRP A 298 20.72 -6.41 19.14
CA TRP A 298 21.14 -7.71 19.66
C TRP A 298 22.61 -7.98 19.36
N ARG A 299 23.22 -8.83 20.18
CA ARG A 299 24.59 -9.30 20.09
C ARG A 299 24.58 -10.80 20.37
N PHE A 300 25.26 -11.57 19.52
CA PHE A 300 25.48 -12.98 19.78
C PHE A 300 26.98 -13.26 19.90
N GLN A 301 27.36 -14.08 20.87
CA GLN A 301 28.71 -14.60 21.03
C GLN A 301 28.63 -16.12 21.13
N GLY A 302 28.93 -16.80 20.02
CA GLY A 302 29.00 -18.26 19.99
C GLY A 302 30.03 -18.79 20.98
N SER A 303 29.76 -19.97 21.56
CA SER A 303 30.56 -20.56 22.65
C SER A 303 32.07 -20.57 22.42
N ASN A 304 32.49 -20.80 21.17
CA ASN A 304 33.89 -20.96 20.77
C ASN A 304 34.39 -19.82 19.85
N GLY A 305 33.74 -18.65 19.83
CA GLY A 305 34.01 -17.60 18.84
C GLY A 305 34.06 -16.16 19.38
N PRO A 306 34.51 -15.20 18.55
CA PRO A 306 34.36 -13.78 18.83
C PRO A 306 32.86 -13.40 18.89
N ALA A 307 32.56 -12.20 19.38
CA ALA A 307 31.22 -11.64 19.25
C ALA A 307 30.89 -11.43 17.76
N LEU A 308 29.77 -12.00 17.31
CA LEU A 308 29.44 -12.19 15.90
C LEU A 308 28.06 -11.59 15.61
N GLY A 309 28.08 -10.40 15.03
CA GLY A 309 26.90 -9.63 14.69
C GLY A 309 26.46 -8.69 15.81
N SER A 310 26.27 -7.43 15.44
CA SER A 310 25.27 -6.57 16.05
C SER A 310 24.42 -5.98 14.94
N ALA A 311 23.15 -6.42 14.84
CA ALA A 311 22.21 -5.70 14.00
C ALA A 311 21.49 -4.67 14.87
N GLU A 312 21.51 -3.43 14.42
CA GLU A 312 20.39 -2.53 14.67
C GLU A 312 19.43 -2.71 13.48
N PRO A 313 18.31 -3.44 13.62
CA PRO A 313 17.21 -3.30 12.70
C PRO A 313 16.56 -1.96 13.00
N GLY A 314 17.16 -0.88 12.51
CA GLY A 314 16.45 0.37 12.31
C GLY A 314 15.20 0.03 11.50
N LEU A 315 14.03 0.40 12.04
CA LEU A 315 12.68 0.04 11.56
C LEU A 315 12.66 -0.34 10.08
N GLY A 316 12.64 -1.65 9.81
CA GLY A 316 12.46 -2.18 8.46
C GLY A 316 11.01 -2.01 8.04
N LEU A 317 10.54 -0.76 7.96
CA LEU A 317 9.16 -0.38 7.71
C LEU A 317 8.65 -1.21 6.53
N PRO A 318 7.68 -2.13 6.75
CA PRO A 318 7.25 -3.00 5.68
C PRO A 318 6.75 -2.14 4.51
N SER A 319 7.17 -2.47 3.30
CA SER A 319 6.59 -1.87 2.08
C SER A 319 5.07 -2.04 2.09
N GLU A 320 4.33 -1.35 1.21
CA GLU A 320 2.85 -1.45 1.20
C GLU A 320 2.36 -2.91 1.12
N VAL A 321 3.10 -3.78 0.43
CA VAL A 321 2.85 -5.23 0.34
C VAL A 321 3.18 -5.96 1.64
N GLY A 322 4.17 -5.49 2.40
CA GLY A 322 4.64 -6.08 3.65
C GLY A 322 3.72 -5.84 4.85
N MET A 323 2.96 -4.74 4.92
CA MET A 323 2.11 -4.47 6.10
C MET A 323 0.97 -5.51 6.29
N LEU A 324 0.45 -6.07 5.19
CA LEU A 324 -0.49 -7.20 5.23
C LEU A 324 0.14 -8.52 5.73
N ASN A 325 1.47 -8.62 5.72
CA ASN A 325 2.24 -9.82 6.01
C ASN A 325 3.05 -9.71 7.33
N HIS A 326 2.95 -8.60 8.08
CA HIS A 326 3.69 -8.40 9.33
C HIS A 326 2.99 -9.12 10.51
N PRO A 327 3.72 -9.78 11.44
CA PRO A 327 3.09 -10.53 12.54
C PRO A 327 2.15 -9.68 13.41
N GLN A 328 2.53 -8.42 13.65
CA GLN A 328 1.70 -7.44 14.37
C GLN A 328 0.30 -7.30 13.77
N SER A 329 0.14 -7.36 12.45
CA SER A 329 -1.16 -7.24 11.77
C SER A 329 -2.07 -8.45 12.04
N ALA A 330 -1.48 -9.63 12.23
CA ALA A 330 -2.21 -10.84 12.61
C ALA A 330 -2.63 -10.78 14.10
N ASP A 331 -1.74 -10.35 15.00
CA ASP A 331 -2.09 -10.20 16.42
C ASP A 331 -3.09 -9.05 16.67
N TYR A 332 -2.93 -7.95 15.95
CA TYR A 332 -3.88 -6.83 15.94
C TYR A 332 -5.27 -7.29 15.49
N LEU A 333 -5.34 -8.09 14.41
CA LEU A 333 -6.59 -8.72 13.98
C LEU A 333 -7.16 -9.66 15.06
N LYS A 334 -6.34 -10.52 15.70
CA LYS A 334 -6.80 -11.37 16.83
C LYS A 334 -7.44 -10.55 17.95
N LEU A 335 -6.88 -9.38 18.30
CA LEU A 335 -7.47 -8.53 19.35
C LEU A 335 -8.76 -7.86 18.88
N VAL A 336 -8.85 -7.43 17.63
CA VAL A 336 -10.10 -6.92 17.06
C VAL A 336 -11.17 -8.01 17.02
N GLN A 337 -10.81 -9.26 16.70
CA GLN A 337 -11.71 -10.42 16.70
C GLN A 337 -12.35 -10.69 18.08
N ARG A 338 -11.64 -10.41 19.19
CA ARG A 338 -12.19 -10.51 20.56
C ARG A 338 -13.33 -9.53 20.85
N GLY A 339 -13.51 -8.49 20.03
CA GLY A 339 -14.61 -7.53 20.13
C GLY A 339 -15.95 -8.03 19.59
N TYR A 340 -16.04 -9.29 19.15
CA TYR A 340 -17.20 -9.91 18.51
C TYR A 340 -17.51 -11.27 19.14
N SER A 341 -18.62 -11.89 18.74
CA SER A 341 -18.95 -13.23 19.22
C SER A 341 -18.00 -14.28 18.63
N SER A 342 -17.76 -15.36 19.38
CA SER A 342 -16.87 -16.46 18.97
C SER A 342 -17.37 -17.26 17.76
N ASP A 343 -18.66 -17.15 17.42
CA ASP A 343 -19.29 -17.70 16.22
C ASP A 343 -19.37 -16.70 15.05
N THR A 344 -18.76 -15.51 15.18
CA THR A 344 -18.67 -14.56 14.06
C THR A 344 -17.81 -15.14 12.94
N LEU A 345 -18.35 -15.19 11.72
CA LEU A 345 -17.67 -15.65 10.52
C LEU A 345 -16.79 -14.55 9.93
N TRP A 346 -15.49 -14.80 9.84
CA TRP A 346 -14.49 -13.82 9.41
C TRP A 346 -14.06 -13.99 7.95
N PHE A 347 -14.15 -12.91 7.18
CA PHE A 347 -13.61 -12.78 5.83
C PHE A 347 -12.50 -11.74 5.84
N THR A 348 -11.30 -12.12 5.41
CA THR A 348 -10.15 -11.22 5.45
C THR A 348 -9.23 -11.43 4.26
N GLY A 349 -8.56 -10.36 3.82
CA GLY A 349 -7.42 -10.44 2.89
C GLY A 349 -6.07 -10.68 3.58
N PHE A 350 -6.07 -10.88 4.90
CA PHE A 350 -4.86 -11.11 5.69
C PHE A 350 -4.51 -12.59 5.63
N HIS A 351 -3.53 -12.94 4.80
CA HIS A 351 -2.86 -14.24 4.87
C HIS A 351 -1.72 -14.15 5.91
N PRO A 352 -1.88 -14.72 7.13
CA PRO A 352 -0.83 -14.69 8.13
C PRO A 352 0.37 -15.51 7.65
N ARG A 353 1.45 -14.84 7.22
CA ARG A 353 2.76 -15.46 7.13
C ARG A 353 3.24 -15.70 8.55
N HIS A 354 3.04 -16.92 9.04
CA HIS A 354 3.17 -17.26 10.46
C HIS A 354 4.57 -17.10 11.06
N GLN A 355 5.61 -16.88 10.25
CA GLN A 355 6.99 -16.73 10.71
C GLN A 355 7.66 -15.58 9.95
N THR A 356 8.31 -14.71 10.72
CA THR A 356 9.32 -13.77 10.24
C THR A 356 10.55 -13.90 11.14
N SER A 357 11.70 -14.18 10.54
CA SER A 357 13.00 -14.20 11.21
C SER A 357 13.29 -12.95 12.02
N LEU A 358 14.23 -13.09 12.97
CA LEU A 358 15.07 -11.96 13.35
C LEU A 358 15.66 -11.32 12.07
N PRO A 359 15.42 -10.04 11.79
CA PRO A 359 15.87 -9.40 10.55
C PRO A 359 17.40 -9.29 10.53
N SER A 360 18.04 -10.17 9.77
CA SER A 360 19.50 -10.19 9.59
C SER A 360 19.95 -9.17 8.54
N GLN A 361 20.06 -7.89 8.91
CA GLN A 361 20.76 -6.91 8.09
C GLN A 361 22.27 -7.13 8.18
N GLY A 362 22.87 -7.63 7.09
CA GLY A 362 24.31 -7.81 6.94
C GLY A 362 24.72 -9.22 6.50
N ASN A 363 25.95 -9.34 5.99
CA ASN A 363 26.57 -10.62 5.66
C ASN A 363 26.99 -11.35 6.95
N LEU A 364 26.01 -11.94 7.65
CA LEU A 364 26.30 -12.92 8.71
C LEU A 364 27.20 -14.02 8.12
N PRO A 365 28.35 -14.35 8.73
CA PRO A 365 29.30 -15.31 8.19
C PRO A 365 28.64 -16.65 7.86
N GLU A 366 29.06 -17.27 6.77
CA GLU A 366 28.35 -18.42 6.18
C GLU A 366 28.15 -19.60 7.16
N ALA A 367 29.02 -19.72 8.16
CA ALA A 367 28.87 -20.64 9.29
C ALA A 367 27.51 -20.56 10.01
N PHE A 368 26.93 -19.36 10.17
CA PHE A 368 25.61 -19.14 10.79
C PHE A 368 24.45 -19.73 10.00
N ARG A 369 24.65 -19.98 8.70
CA ARG A 369 23.64 -20.65 7.85
C ARG A 369 23.66 -22.17 8.02
N ARG A 370 24.72 -22.74 8.60
CA ARG A 370 24.91 -24.21 8.68
C ARG A 370 24.44 -24.73 10.04
N ALA A 371 25.26 -24.63 11.09
CA ALA A 371 24.94 -25.04 12.46
C ALA A 371 23.75 -24.23 13.07
N PRO A 372 22.80 -24.72 13.90
CA PRO A 372 22.37 -23.90 15.02
C PRO A 372 23.57 -23.71 15.95
N MET A 373 23.86 -22.47 16.36
CA MET A 373 25.01 -22.19 17.22
C MET A 373 24.56 -21.89 18.64
N MET A 374 25.12 -22.63 19.61
CA MET A 374 24.98 -22.33 21.03
C MET A 374 25.91 -21.18 21.42
N GLY A 375 25.41 -20.25 22.23
CA GLY A 375 26.22 -19.15 22.74
C GLY A 375 25.48 -18.17 23.63
N ARG A 376 26.19 -17.12 24.03
CA ARG A 376 25.64 -16.00 24.78
C ARG A 376 24.92 -15.06 23.83
N PHE A 377 23.59 -15.04 23.90
CA PHE A 377 22.76 -14.02 23.27
C PHE A 377 22.49 -12.90 24.28
N GLU A 378 22.57 -11.66 23.81
CA GLU A 378 22.19 -10.46 24.53
C GLU A 378 21.33 -9.58 23.61
N ALA A 379 20.23 -9.03 24.11
CA ALA A 379 19.44 -8.06 23.38
C ALA A 379 18.96 -6.92 24.27
N ALA A 380 18.91 -5.72 23.70
CA ALA A 380 18.15 -4.58 24.19
C ALA A 380 17.01 -4.35 23.19
N VAL A 381 15.78 -4.69 23.60
CA VAL A 381 14.58 -4.53 22.77
C VAL A 381 13.67 -3.46 23.36
N ASP A 382 13.42 -2.42 22.55
CA ASP A 382 12.46 -1.36 22.86
C ASP A 382 11.10 -1.78 22.28
N LEU A 383 10.19 -2.22 23.15
CA LEU A 383 8.82 -2.56 22.75
C LEU A 383 7.91 -1.35 22.91
N GLY A 384 7.31 -0.92 21.80
CA GLY A 384 6.16 -0.03 21.79
C GLY A 384 4.90 -0.82 22.07
N PHE A 385 4.11 -0.36 23.04
CA PHE A 385 2.83 -0.96 23.42
C PHE A 385 1.71 -0.14 22.80
N TYR A 386 0.79 -0.81 22.10
CA TYR A 386 -0.32 -0.18 21.39
C TYR A 386 -1.64 -0.77 21.87
N GLU A 387 -2.55 0.10 22.31
CA GLU A 387 -3.89 -0.30 22.74
C GLU A 387 -4.86 -0.29 21.54
N VAL A 388 -5.51 -1.40 21.27
CA VAL A 388 -6.55 -1.55 20.24
C VAL A 388 -7.84 -0.90 20.71
N VAL A 389 -8.20 0.23 20.09
CA VAL A 389 -9.41 0.99 20.44
C VAL A 389 -10.35 1.05 19.24
N ARG A 390 -11.63 0.69 19.45
CA ARG A 390 -12.72 0.98 18.50
C ARG A 390 -13.04 2.47 18.58
N LEU A 391 -12.64 3.24 17.57
CA LEU A 391 -12.79 4.69 17.51
C LEU A 391 -14.24 5.09 17.18
N ALA A 392 -14.87 4.34 16.28
CA ALA A 392 -16.22 4.60 15.83
C ALA A 392 -16.96 3.31 15.46
N ASP A 393 -18.27 3.43 15.42
CA ASP A 393 -19.24 2.39 15.09
C ASP A 393 -20.33 3.06 14.24
N LEU A 394 -20.19 2.95 12.92
CA LEU A 394 -20.88 3.79 11.94
C LEU A 394 -21.96 3.00 11.19
N PRO A 395 -23.12 3.59 10.88
CA PRO A 395 -24.03 3.03 9.88
C PRO A 395 -23.42 3.12 8.47
N LEU A 396 -23.85 2.27 7.55
CA LEU A 396 -23.44 2.33 6.14
C LEU A 396 -24.19 3.41 5.34
N ALA A 397 -24.17 4.63 5.83
CA ALA A 397 -24.76 5.81 5.19
C ALA A 397 -23.67 6.86 4.94
N PRO A 398 -23.71 7.62 3.82
CA PRO A 398 -22.70 8.66 3.54
C PRO A 398 -22.58 9.68 4.68
N ALA A 399 -21.40 9.74 5.29
CA ALA A 399 -21.18 10.48 6.53
C ALA A 399 -19.72 10.91 6.68
N ALA A 400 -19.51 12.12 7.19
CA ALA A 400 -18.23 12.60 7.70
C ALA A 400 -18.27 12.55 9.24
N VAL A 401 -17.36 11.80 9.86
CA VAL A 401 -17.30 11.64 11.31
C VAL A 401 -15.89 11.93 11.82
N THR A 402 -15.78 12.92 12.71
CA THR A 402 -14.56 13.18 13.47
C THR A 402 -14.31 12.04 14.44
N LEU A 403 -13.31 11.20 14.14
CA LEU A 403 -12.83 10.15 15.02
C LEU A 403 -12.10 10.75 16.23
N ARG A 404 -11.28 11.78 15.97
CA ARG A 404 -10.43 12.48 16.94
C ARG A 404 -10.12 13.91 16.49
N PRO A 405 -9.59 14.78 17.36
CA PRO A 405 -9.02 16.06 16.95
C PRO A 405 -8.03 15.91 15.79
N GLY A 406 -8.35 16.45 14.61
CA GLY A 406 -7.55 16.33 13.40
C GLY A 406 -7.75 15.04 12.59
N GLU A 407 -8.52 14.04 13.05
CA GLU A 407 -8.74 12.77 12.34
C GLU A 407 -10.23 12.56 12.03
N GLN A 408 -10.60 12.57 10.75
CA GLN A 408 -11.96 12.44 10.25
C GLN A 408 -12.06 11.27 9.26
N ILE A 409 -13.12 10.47 9.37
CA ILE A 409 -13.46 9.42 8.41
C ILE A 409 -14.67 9.86 7.58
N PHE A 410 -14.58 9.62 6.28
CA PHE A 410 -15.58 9.91 5.27
C PHE A 410 -16.00 8.59 4.63
N LEU A 411 -17.22 8.18 4.92
CA LEU A 411 -17.90 7.15 4.13
C LEU A 411 -18.55 7.87 2.95
N HIS A 412 -18.02 7.70 1.74
CA HIS A 412 -18.49 8.44 0.56
C HIS A 412 -19.63 7.73 -0.16
N HIS A 413 -19.44 6.44 -0.44
CA HIS A 413 -20.41 5.65 -1.20
C HIS A 413 -20.41 4.20 -0.74
N VAL A 414 -21.57 3.54 -0.88
CA VAL A 414 -21.75 2.11 -0.62
C VAL A 414 -22.51 1.53 -1.80
N THR A 415 -21.78 0.91 -2.73
CA THR A 415 -22.32 0.40 -4.00
C THR A 415 -22.60 -1.10 -3.91
N PRO A 416 -23.85 -1.57 -4.07
CA PRO A 416 -24.10 -2.96 -4.41
C PRO A 416 -23.47 -3.27 -5.78
N ARG A 417 -22.71 -4.36 -5.88
CA ARG A 417 -22.10 -4.85 -7.11
C ARG A 417 -22.52 -6.28 -7.42
N THR A 418 -22.17 -6.77 -8.60
CA THR A 418 -22.40 -8.17 -9.00
C THR A 418 -21.61 -9.16 -8.14
N ASP A 419 -20.41 -8.75 -7.69
CA ASP A 419 -19.41 -9.50 -6.95
C ASP A 419 -19.36 -9.23 -5.42
N GLY A 420 -20.04 -8.17 -4.93
CA GLY A 420 -20.06 -7.86 -3.50
C GLY A 420 -20.71 -6.51 -3.18
N ILE A 421 -20.28 -5.89 -2.09
CA ILE A 421 -20.60 -4.50 -1.72
C ILE A 421 -19.29 -3.72 -1.73
N GLU A 422 -19.19 -2.69 -2.56
CA GLU A 422 -18.07 -1.75 -2.56
C GLU A 422 -18.33 -0.63 -1.56
N ILE A 423 -17.36 -0.36 -0.71
CA ILE A 423 -17.41 0.68 0.31
C ILE A 423 -16.24 1.62 0.08
N ASP A 424 -16.52 2.86 -0.32
CA ASP A 424 -15.51 3.90 -0.48
C ASP A 424 -15.30 4.61 0.86
N VAL A 425 -14.33 4.11 1.63
CA VAL A 425 -13.97 4.63 2.95
C VAL A 425 -12.68 5.41 2.84
N ARG A 426 -12.69 6.66 3.28
CA ARG A 426 -11.54 7.55 3.21
C ARG A 426 -11.31 8.25 4.54
N MET A 427 -10.07 8.55 4.87
CA MET A 427 -9.68 9.16 6.14
C MET A 427 -8.84 10.40 5.87
N ASN A 428 -9.37 11.56 6.27
CA ASN A 428 -8.62 12.81 6.24
C ASN A 428 -8.01 13.03 7.63
N VAL A 429 -6.69 13.19 7.65
CA VAL A 429 -5.90 13.32 8.87
C VAL A 429 -5.03 14.55 8.75
N ALA A 430 -5.34 15.56 9.54
CA ALA A 430 -4.53 16.76 9.70
C ALA A 430 -3.44 16.51 10.74
N LYS A 431 -2.20 16.89 10.43
CA LYS A 431 -1.04 16.80 11.33
C LYS A 431 -0.34 18.17 11.46
N LEU A 432 0.51 18.30 12.46
CA LEU A 432 1.32 19.49 12.79
C LEU A 432 2.80 19.07 12.86
N PHE A 433 3.73 19.85 12.33
CA PHE A 433 5.16 19.61 12.54
C PHE A 433 5.59 19.85 13.99
N LEU A 434 4.97 20.83 14.68
CA LEU A 434 5.31 21.19 16.07
C LEU A 434 4.62 20.33 17.14
N SER A 435 3.78 19.36 16.76
CA SER A 435 3.17 18.45 17.74
C SER A 435 4.17 17.43 18.29
N ARG A 436 4.32 17.43 19.62
CA ARG A 436 4.98 16.36 20.39
C ARG A 436 4.11 15.12 20.59
N ASP A 437 2.81 15.20 20.37
CA ASP A 437 1.96 14.00 20.38
C ASP A 437 2.10 13.31 19.02
N PRO A 438 2.60 12.06 18.94
CA PRO A 438 2.81 11.38 17.66
C PRO A 438 1.51 11.22 16.87
N ARG A 439 0.35 11.14 17.55
CA ARG A 439 -0.97 11.05 16.89
C ARG A 439 -1.27 12.29 16.05
N TYR A 440 -0.77 13.47 16.44
CA TYR A 440 -0.99 14.71 15.69
C TYR A 440 0.29 15.23 15.03
N SER A 441 1.41 14.55 15.20
CA SER A 441 2.67 14.90 14.55
C SER A 441 2.67 14.42 13.10
N VAL A 442 3.21 15.23 12.20
CA VAL A 442 3.55 14.81 10.82
C VAL A 442 4.44 13.55 10.87
N LEU A 443 5.28 13.48 11.89
CA LEU A 443 6.21 12.39 12.15
C LEU A 443 5.53 11.05 12.43
N GLY A 444 4.47 11.02 13.23
CA GLY A 444 3.79 9.76 13.57
C GLY A 444 3.10 9.11 12.37
N ALA A 445 2.67 9.92 11.38
CA ALA A 445 2.22 9.42 10.08
C ALA A 445 3.39 8.87 9.24
N MET A 446 4.49 9.60 9.14
CA MET A 446 5.66 9.18 8.34
C MET A 446 6.36 7.93 8.89
N LEU A 447 6.50 7.85 10.21
CA LEU A 447 7.06 6.70 10.94
C LEU A 447 6.09 5.50 11.01
N ARG A 448 4.83 5.69 10.60
CA ARG A 448 3.71 4.73 10.77
C ARG A 448 3.50 4.30 12.23
N GLU A 449 3.85 5.16 13.18
CA GLU A 449 3.44 5.05 14.58
C GLU A 449 1.93 5.28 14.76
N SER A 450 1.32 6.04 13.83
CA SER A 450 -0.12 5.91 13.56
C SER A 450 -0.37 4.53 12.95
N ALA A 451 -0.73 3.59 13.82
CA ALA A 451 -0.99 2.20 13.45
C ALA A 451 -2.02 2.07 12.31
N PRO A 452 -1.95 1.00 11.50
CA PRO A 452 -2.90 0.75 10.42
C PRO A 452 -4.32 0.80 10.97
N THR A 453 -5.15 1.70 10.44
CA THR A 453 -6.56 1.74 10.84
C THR A 453 -7.28 0.56 10.19
N LEU A 454 -7.71 -0.41 11.00
CA LEU A 454 -8.46 -1.55 10.53
C LEU A 454 -9.94 -1.20 10.46
N LEU A 455 -10.50 -1.36 9.27
CA LEU A 455 -11.93 -1.22 9.01
C LEU A 455 -12.54 -2.61 9.09
N VAL A 456 -13.56 -2.76 9.94
CA VAL A 456 -14.34 -3.99 10.04
C VAL A 456 -15.79 -3.70 9.73
N LEU A 457 -16.23 -4.24 8.60
CA LEU A 457 -17.62 -4.24 8.18
C LEU A 457 -18.32 -5.43 8.83
N TYR A 458 -19.27 -5.18 9.71
CA TYR A 458 -19.91 -6.18 10.56
C TYR A 458 -21.44 -6.19 10.39
N HIS A 459 -22.03 -7.36 10.18
CA HIS A 459 -23.49 -7.54 10.16
C HIS A 459 -23.99 -8.25 11.43
N PRO A 460 -24.61 -7.53 12.39
CA PRO A 460 -24.95 -8.10 13.71
C PRO A 460 -25.95 -9.26 13.64
N GLY A 461 -26.96 -9.18 12.77
CA GLY A 461 -27.98 -10.23 12.62
C GLY A 461 -27.50 -11.53 11.98
N LEU A 462 -26.33 -11.52 11.33
CA LEU A 462 -25.73 -12.69 10.66
C LEU A 462 -24.41 -13.13 11.29
N ARG A 463 -23.83 -12.29 12.16
CA ARG A 463 -22.50 -12.46 12.76
C ARG A 463 -21.44 -12.66 11.68
N GLU A 464 -21.46 -11.81 10.66
CA GLU A 464 -20.47 -11.81 9.57
C GLU A 464 -19.57 -10.57 9.71
N ALA A 465 -18.25 -10.76 9.65
CA ALA A 465 -17.26 -9.69 9.76
C ALA A 465 -16.26 -9.73 8.59
N TYR A 466 -16.13 -8.62 7.89
CA TYR A 466 -15.18 -8.43 6.79
C TYR A 466 -14.11 -7.41 7.22
N ALA A 467 -12.86 -7.86 7.35
CA ALA A 467 -11.76 -7.04 7.87
C ALA A 467 -10.79 -6.64 6.75
N PHE A 468 -10.59 -5.34 6.57
CA PHE A 468 -9.68 -4.76 5.57
C PHE A 468 -8.92 -3.56 6.15
N PRO A 469 -7.61 -3.41 5.85
CA PRO A 469 -6.87 -2.22 6.26
C PRO A 469 -7.34 -1.01 5.44
N CYS A 470 -7.51 0.14 6.09
CA CYS A 470 -7.56 1.41 5.36
C CYS A 470 -6.20 1.59 4.67
N ALA A 471 -6.18 1.69 3.34
CA ALA A 471 -4.94 1.57 2.58
C ALA A 471 -4.09 2.86 2.64
N ASP A 472 -2.96 2.79 3.36
CA ASP A 472 -1.94 3.86 3.46
C ASP A 472 -1.11 4.01 2.18
N ARG A 473 -1.77 4.33 1.06
CA ARG A 473 -1.10 4.92 -0.11
C ARG A 473 -0.77 6.38 0.18
N LEU A 474 0.29 6.59 0.96
CA LEU A 474 0.90 7.89 1.14
C LEU A 474 1.43 8.37 -0.22
N LEU A 475 0.64 9.21 -0.89
CA LEU A 475 1.05 9.90 -2.10
C LEU A 475 2.30 10.75 -1.77
N ASN A 476 3.42 10.42 -2.42
CA ASN A 476 4.68 11.14 -2.27
C ASN A 476 4.54 12.61 -2.71
N VAL A 477 4.31 13.48 -1.74
CA VAL A 477 4.02 14.91 -1.93
C VAL A 477 4.96 15.72 -1.03
N PRO A 478 5.46 16.90 -1.45
CA PRO A 478 6.21 17.81 -0.59
C PRO A 478 5.42 18.21 0.67
N TYR A 479 5.73 17.52 1.78
CA TYR A 479 5.02 17.55 3.06
C TYR A 479 4.95 18.92 3.76
N PHE A 480 5.67 19.92 3.28
CA PHE A 480 5.79 21.24 3.93
C PHE A 480 4.74 22.27 3.47
N LEU A 481 3.89 21.95 2.49
CA LEU A 481 2.82 22.85 2.01
C LEU A 481 1.41 22.45 2.47
N ASN A 482 1.18 21.17 2.77
CA ASN A 482 -0.13 20.68 3.17
C ASN A 482 -0.05 19.80 4.42
N THR A 483 -0.79 20.21 5.46
CA THR A 483 -0.93 19.50 6.73
C THR A 483 -1.96 18.37 6.69
N HIS A 484 -2.74 18.27 5.60
CA HIS A 484 -3.82 17.29 5.46
C HIS A 484 -3.38 16.10 4.59
N TYR A 485 -3.41 14.92 5.20
CA TYR A 485 -3.24 13.62 4.55
C TYR A 485 -4.61 13.03 4.26
N SER A 486 -4.75 12.30 3.16
CA SER A 486 -5.97 11.57 2.83
C SER A 486 -5.60 10.16 2.34
N PHE A 487 -6.17 9.14 2.98
CA PHE A 487 -5.88 7.72 2.69
C PHE A 487 -7.17 6.87 2.71
N GLY A 488 -7.09 5.63 2.25
CA GLY A 488 -8.24 4.74 2.01
C GLY A 488 -8.63 4.63 0.53
N GLY A 489 -9.87 4.20 0.27
CA GLY A 489 -10.42 4.00 -1.07
C GLY A 489 -11.55 2.97 -1.12
N ALA A 490 -11.82 2.45 -2.31
CA ALA A 490 -12.84 1.44 -2.56
C ALA A 490 -12.42 0.05 -2.05
N HIS A 491 -13.16 -0.48 -1.08
CA HIS A 491 -12.99 -1.84 -0.55
C HIS A 491 -14.23 -2.69 -0.89
N VAL A 492 -14.05 -3.81 -1.61
CA VAL A 492 -15.14 -4.73 -1.94
C VAL A 492 -15.24 -5.84 -0.89
N ALA A 493 -16.31 -5.84 -0.11
CA ALA A 493 -16.67 -6.95 0.76
C ALA A 493 -17.50 -7.97 -0.04
N PRO A 494 -17.11 -9.26 -0.12
CA PRO A 494 -17.85 -10.27 -0.86
C PRO A 494 -19.20 -10.64 -0.19
N TYR A 495 -20.20 -9.82 -0.46
CA TYR A 495 -21.61 -10.04 -0.17
C TYR A 495 -22.42 -10.08 -1.48
N PRO A 496 -22.36 -11.19 -2.25
CA PRO A 496 -23.06 -11.31 -3.53
C PRO A 496 -24.58 -11.38 -3.31
N ALA A 497 -25.38 -11.01 -4.33
CA ALA A 497 -26.84 -11.12 -4.31
C ALA A 497 -27.37 -12.57 -4.08
N LEU A 498 -26.50 -13.57 -4.20
CA LEU A 498 -26.78 -14.95 -3.85
C LEU A 498 -26.56 -15.26 -2.35
N ARG A 499 -25.68 -14.54 -1.65
CA ARG A 499 -25.56 -14.65 -0.19
C ARG A 499 -26.84 -14.14 0.46
N ALA A 500 -27.39 -13.02 -0.02
CA ALA A 500 -28.74 -12.55 0.33
C ALA A 500 -29.84 -13.62 0.15
N LYS A 501 -29.78 -14.40 -0.95
CA LYS A 501 -30.71 -15.54 -1.18
C LYS A 501 -30.47 -16.75 -0.27
N LEU A 502 -29.25 -16.96 0.21
CA LEU A 502 -28.91 -18.06 1.13
C LEU A 502 -29.20 -17.71 2.60
N THR A 503 -29.02 -16.45 3.00
CA THR A 503 -29.33 -15.96 4.36
C THR A 503 -30.78 -15.53 4.52
N GLY A 504 -31.51 -15.31 3.42
CA GLY A 504 -32.86 -14.75 3.43
C GLY A 504 -32.91 -13.23 3.67
N VAL A 505 -31.76 -12.57 3.84
CA VAL A 505 -31.66 -11.14 4.13
C VAL A 505 -31.45 -10.36 2.82
N PRO A 506 -32.39 -9.50 2.39
CA PRO A 506 -32.21 -8.66 1.21
C PRO A 506 -31.02 -7.70 1.39
N THR A 507 -30.28 -7.42 0.32
CA THR A 507 -29.09 -6.54 0.36
C THR A 507 -29.39 -5.16 0.96
N GLU A 508 -30.60 -4.62 0.77
CA GLU A 508 -31.03 -3.36 1.41
C GLU A 508 -31.22 -3.45 2.93
N SER A 509 -31.70 -4.60 3.45
CA SER A 509 -31.76 -4.84 4.91
C SER A 509 -30.36 -5.05 5.45
N TRP A 510 -29.55 -5.83 4.75
CA TRP A 510 -28.15 -6.06 5.10
C TRP A 510 -27.36 -4.75 5.22
N LEU A 511 -27.51 -3.84 4.25
CA LEU A 511 -26.88 -2.53 4.27
C LEU A 511 -27.41 -1.61 5.39
N ARG A 512 -28.67 -1.78 5.81
CA ARG A 512 -29.30 -1.01 6.89
C ARG A 512 -28.87 -1.49 8.28
N GLU A 513 -28.63 -2.79 8.42
CA GLU A 513 -28.24 -3.45 9.67
C GLU A 513 -26.71 -3.48 9.87
N ALA A 514 -25.94 -3.54 8.78
CA ALA A 514 -24.49 -3.60 8.83
C ALA A 514 -23.85 -2.28 9.33
N ARG A 515 -22.68 -2.45 9.95
CA ARG A 515 -21.94 -1.42 10.67
C ARG A 515 -20.51 -1.38 10.17
N LEU A 516 -19.96 -0.19 9.98
CA LEU A 516 -18.53 0.02 9.77
C LEU A 516 -17.90 0.37 11.12
N HIS A 517 -17.29 -0.61 11.77
CA HIS A 517 -16.49 -0.40 12.97
C HIS A 517 -15.07 0.03 12.56
N VAL A 518 -14.58 1.12 13.18
CA VAL A 518 -13.25 1.68 12.92
C VAL A 518 -12.35 1.37 14.10
N TYR A 519 -11.28 0.60 13.88
CA TYR A 519 -10.27 0.30 14.91
C TYR A 519 -8.94 0.94 14.54
N GLN A 520 -8.21 1.40 15.56
CA GLN A 520 -6.84 1.87 15.43
C GLN A 520 -6.09 1.44 16.69
N SER A 521 -4.85 0.95 16.58
CA SER A 521 -4.03 0.74 17.78
C SER A 521 -3.30 2.03 18.17
N VAL A 522 -3.36 2.37 19.45
CA VAL A 522 -2.95 3.66 19.99
C VAL A 522 -1.67 3.46 20.77
N TYR A 523 -0.56 4.03 20.29
CA TYR A 523 0.70 4.00 21.04
C TYR A 523 0.50 4.53 22.47
N ARG A 524 0.80 3.70 23.46
CA ARG A 524 0.62 3.97 24.89
C ARG A 524 1.94 4.28 25.60
N SER A 525 3.01 3.55 25.28
CA SER A 525 4.33 3.67 25.92
C SER A 525 5.37 2.82 25.21
N THR A 526 6.66 3.12 25.41
CA THR A 526 7.77 2.20 25.11
C THR A 526 8.39 1.72 26.42
N ALA A 527 8.72 0.44 26.51
CA ALA A 527 9.59 -0.10 27.56
C ALA A 527 10.80 -0.82 26.93
N ALA A 528 11.97 -0.57 27.51
CA ALA A 528 13.24 -1.19 27.12
C ALA A 528 13.46 -2.46 27.95
N TYR A 529 13.71 -3.59 27.28
CA TYR A 529 13.99 -4.86 27.92
C TYR A 529 15.40 -5.33 27.58
N HIS A 530 16.20 -5.60 28.61
CA HIS A 530 17.48 -6.28 28.47
C HIS A 530 17.29 -7.77 28.69
N LEU A 531 17.57 -8.55 27.65
CA LEU A 531 17.47 -10.01 27.63
C LEU A 531 18.87 -10.59 27.50
N SER A 532 19.17 -11.64 28.27
CA SER A 532 20.40 -12.41 28.09
C SER A 532 20.18 -13.88 28.38
N SER A 533 20.84 -14.73 27.61
CA SER A 533 20.91 -16.18 27.84
C SER A 533 22.28 -16.68 27.39
N THR A 534 22.95 -17.43 28.26
CA THR A 534 24.31 -17.95 28.04
C THR A 534 24.36 -19.20 27.16
N ASN A 535 23.24 -19.91 27.04
CA ASN A 535 23.09 -21.15 26.30
C ASN A 535 21.98 -21.00 25.24
N TYR A 536 21.95 -19.88 24.54
CA TYR A 536 20.96 -19.62 23.50
C TYR A 536 21.39 -20.27 22.18
N SER A 537 20.47 -21.03 21.57
CA SER A 537 20.59 -21.54 20.22
C SER A 537 20.08 -20.48 19.24
N LEU A 538 20.99 -19.80 18.52
CA LEU A 538 20.59 -18.83 17.50
C LEU A 538 20.18 -19.56 16.21
N VAL A 539 18.96 -20.11 16.21
CA VAL A 539 18.27 -20.47 14.96
C VAL A 539 17.75 -19.17 14.34
N LEU A 540 18.53 -18.56 13.46
CA LEU A 540 17.95 -17.66 12.46
C LEU A 540 16.83 -18.44 11.77
N ASP A 541 15.60 -17.92 11.70
CA ASP A 541 14.60 -18.51 10.79
C ASP A 541 15.19 -18.37 9.39
N ARG A 542 15.50 -19.52 8.83
CA ARG A 542 16.38 -19.71 7.68
C ARG A 542 15.73 -19.33 6.36
N GLY A 543 14.55 -18.67 6.41
CA GLY A 543 13.94 -18.00 5.27
C GLY A 543 13.81 -18.93 4.08
N SER A 544 13.38 -20.18 4.32
CA SER A 544 13.30 -21.30 3.36
C SER A 544 14.61 -21.74 2.65
N GLN A 545 15.77 -21.17 2.96
CA GLN A 545 17.00 -21.36 2.14
C GLN A 545 18.24 -21.89 2.88
N ALA A 546 18.20 -22.06 4.22
CA ALA A 546 19.41 -22.30 4.99
C ALA A 546 19.31 -23.32 6.16
N ARG A 547 18.52 -24.40 6.03
CA ARG A 547 18.87 -25.63 6.79
C ARG A 547 20.03 -26.31 6.05
N PRO A 548 20.97 -27.03 6.71
CA PRO A 548 21.93 -27.89 6.02
C PRO A 548 21.22 -28.82 5.03
N GLU A 549 20.19 -29.54 5.49
CA GLU A 549 19.23 -30.32 4.68
C GLU A 549 18.78 -29.62 3.38
N VAL A 550 18.49 -28.31 3.44
CA VAL A 550 17.97 -27.51 2.31
C VAL A 550 19.10 -26.89 1.48
N ALA A 551 20.30 -26.69 2.03
CA ALA A 551 21.47 -26.19 1.33
C ALA A 551 22.22 -27.32 0.62
N GLU A 552 22.45 -28.43 1.33
CA GLU A 552 22.90 -29.72 0.80
C GLU A 552 21.88 -30.27 -0.18
N GLY A 553 20.57 -30.16 0.11
CA GLY A 553 19.50 -30.44 -0.84
C GLY A 553 19.61 -29.56 -2.09
N ARG A 554 19.62 -28.23 -1.96
CA ARG A 554 19.79 -27.30 -3.09
C ARG A 554 21.09 -27.56 -3.87
N LEU A 555 22.16 -28.04 -3.23
CA LEU A 555 23.41 -28.47 -3.89
C LEU A 555 23.27 -29.83 -4.57
N ALA A 556 22.64 -30.83 -3.97
CA ALA A 556 22.35 -32.13 -4.58
C ALA A 556 21.43 -31.95 -5.79
N PHE A 557 20.33 -31.21 -5.63
CA PHE A 557 19.48 -30.74 -6.71
C PHE A 557 20.27 -30.06 -7.81
N ARG A 558 21.14 -29.07 -7.51
CA ARG A 558 21.93 -28.33 -8.52
C ARG A 558 23.01 -29.21 -9.20
N ASN A 559 23.68 -30.09 -8.45
CA ASN A 559 24.76 -30.95 -8.94
C ASN A 559 24.28 -32.23 -9.63
N ALA A 560 23.05 -32.68 -9.38
CA ALA A 560 22.46 -33.85 -10.02
C ALA A 560 22.58 -33.76 -11.55
N SER A 561 23.33 -34.68 -12.12
CA SER A 561 23.55 -34.82 -13.56
C SER A 561 23.11 -36.22 -14.00
N LEU A 562 22.59 -36.31 -15.22
CA LEU A 562 22.19 -37.57 -15.83
C LEU A 562 23.21 -37.90 -16.93
N ALA A 563 23.67 -39.15 -16.98
CA ALA A 563 24.56 -39.62 -18.04
C ALA A 563 23.81 -39.64 -19.39
N THR A 564 24.51 -39.31 -20.49
CA THR A 564 23.91 -39.15 -21.83
C THR A 564 23.14 -40.39 -22.32
N ASN A 565 23.51 -41.58 -21.83
CA ASN A 565 22.90 -42.86 -22.20
C ASN A 565 22.22 -43.59 -21.02
N ALA A 566 21.91 -42.86 -19.93
CA ALA A 566 21.49 -43.44 -18.65
C ALA A 566 20.44 -44.56 -18.75
N GLY A 567 20.62 -45.61 -17.95
CA GLY A 567 19.67 -46.69 -17.75
C GLY A 567 18.44 -46.23 -16.96
N ASP A 568 17.34 -46.97 -17.09
CA ASP A 568 16.06 -46.59 -16.49
C ASP A 568 16.16 -46.49 -14.95
N ALA A 569 16.97 -47.33 -14.29
CA ALA A 569 17.23 -47.22 -12.86
C ALA A 569 18.05 -45.96 -12.47
N GLU A 570 18.98 -45.52 -13.31
CA GLU A 570 19.76 -44.29 -13.09
C GLU A 570 18.88 -43.04 -13.27
N ILE A 571 17.92 -43.10 -14.19
CA ILE A 571 16.89 -42.08 -14.42
C ILE A 571 15.95 -41.96 -13.21
N GLU A 572 15.52 -43.08 -12.62
CA GLU A 572 14.69 -43.10 -11.42
C GLU A 572 15.43 -42.44 -10.24
N VAL A 573 16.66 -42.90 -9.93
CA VAL A 573 17.52 -42.32 -8.86
C VAL A 573 17.82 -40.84 -9.10
N TYR A 574 18.05 -40.44 -10.34
CA TYR A 574 18.23 -39.03 -10.72
C TYR A 574 16.99 -38.19 -10.44
N LEU A 575 15.80 -38.72 -10.73
CA LEU A 575 14.54 -38.02 -10.49
C LEU A 575 14.22 -37.86 -9.00
N ASP A 576 14.42 -38.90 -8.20
CA ASP A 576 14.30 -38.81 -6.74
C ASP A 576 15.28 -37.76 -6.19
N THR A 577 16.56 -37.83 -6.61
CA THR A 577 17.58 -36.83 -6.26
C THR A 577 17.18 -35.40 -6.65
N VAL A 578 16.54 -35.20 -7.81
CA VAL A 578 16.12 -33.87 -8.27
C VAL A 578 14.84 -33.37 -7.58
N LEU A 579 13.91 -34.26 -7.22
CA LEU A 579 12.59 -33.90 -6.69
C LEU A 579 12.59 -33.78 -5.16
N ASP A 580 13.19 -34.74 -4.45
CA ASP A 580 13.25 -34.74 -2.97
C ASP A 580 14.12 -33.59 -2.43
N ASN A 581 15.07 -33.12 -3.25
CA ASN A 581 15.98 -32.03 -2.92
C ASN A 581 15.60 -30.70 -3.60
N ALA A 582 14.46 -30.65 -4.30
CA ALA A 582 13.98 -29.43 -4.94
C ALA A 582 13.70 -28.34 -3.88
N PRO A 583 14.19 -27.10 -4.07
CA PRO A 583 14.03 -26.07 -3.05
C PRO A 583 12.56 -25.64 -2.93
N ASP A 584 12.03 -25.70 -1.71
CA ASP A 584 10.68 -25.26 -1.37
C ASP A 584 10.33 -23.90 -2.02
N ASN A 585 11.16 -22.87 -1.76
CA ASN A 585 11.05 -21.57 -2.39
C ASN A 585 12.11 -21.43 -3.49
N PHE A 586 11.66 -21.70 -4.72
CA PHE A 586 12.38 -21.39 -5.95
C PHE A 586 12.65 -19.89 -6.09
N VAL A 587 13.89 -19.54 -6.43
CA VAL A 587 14.19 -18.26 -7.10
C VAL A 587 14.21 -18.49 -8.63
N GLU A 588 14.29 -17.42 -9.41
CA GLU A 588 14.26 -17.47 -10.88
C GLU A 588 15.32 -18.44 -11.47
N ASP A 589 16.55 -18.40 -10.95
CA ASP A 589 17.62 -19.35 -11.27
C ASP A 589 17.22 -20.82 -11.05
N ASP A 590 16.51 -21.13 -9.96
CA ASP A 590 16.17 -22.51 -9.61
C ASP A 590 15.16 -23.09 -10.60
N PHE A 591 14.25 -22.27 -11.13
CA PHE A 591 13.33 -22.66 -12.20
C PHE A 591 14.08 -22.94 -13.51
N ALA A 592 15.07 -22.12 -13.87
CA ALA A 592 15.92 -22.35 -15.05
C ALA A 592 16.75 -23.65 -14.90
N VAL A 593 17.29 -23.90 -13.70
CA VAL A 593 18.02 -25.13 -13.37
C VAL A 593 17.10 -26.36 -13.45
N LEU A 594 15.90 -26.30 -12.88
CA LEU A 594 14.91 -27.39 -12.91
C LEU A 594 14.47 -27.69 -14.36
N ALA A 595 14.19 -26.66 -15.16
CA ALA A 595 13.84 -26.82 -16.57
C ALA A 595 14.95 -27.49 -17.38
N LYS A 596 16.23 -27.14 -17.13
CA LYS A 596 17.39 -27.80 -17.75
C LYS A 596 17.51 -29.28 -17.33
N LYS A 597 17.21 -29.59 -16.07
CA LYS A 597 17.27 -30.97 -15.53
C LYS A 597 16.18 -31.86 -16.12
N PHE A 598 14.93 -31.39 -16.19
CA PHE A 598 13.88 -32.12 -16.89
C PHE A 598 14.17 -32.24 -18.40
N ALA A 599 14.78 -31.25 -19.05
CA ALA A 599 15.20 -31.39 -20.45
C ALA A 599 16.26 -32.49 -20.66
N ALA A 600 17.16 -32.71 -19.68
CA ALA A 600 18.21 -33.73 -19.76
C ALA A 600 17.69 -35.18 -19.70
N LEU A 601 16.47 -35.40 -19.18
CA LEU A 601 15.81 -36.72 -19.17
C LEU A 601 15.59 -37.31 -20.58
N GLY A 602 15.45 -36.42 -21.58
CA GLY A 602 14.99 -36.79 -22.92
C GLY A 602 13.64 -37.55 -22.90
N PRO A 603 13.30 -38.25 -23.99
CA PRO A 603 12.12 -39.10 -24.01
C PRO A 603 12.19 -40.26 -23.03
N ARG A 604 13.35 -40.93 -22.92
CA ARG A 604 13.53 -42.14 -22.08
C ARG A 604 13.21 -41.90 -20.60
N GLY A 605 13.46 -40.70 -20.07
CA GLY A 605 13.13 -40.37 -18.68
C GLY A 605 11.69 -39.93 -18.42
N ALA A 606 10.86 -39.77 -19.46
CA ALA A 606 9.49 -39.31 -19.27
C ALA A 606 8.59 -40.31 -18.49
N PRO A 607 8.64 -41.64 -18.71
CA PRO A 607 7.87 -42.60 -17.90
C PRO A 607 8.14 -42.51 -16.39
N ALA A 608 9.41 -42.31 -15.99
CA ALA A 608 9.81 -42.18 -14.60
C ALA A 608 9.29 -40.88 -13.95
N LEU A 609 9.31 -39.77 -14.69
CA LEU A 609 8.73 -38.51 -14.23
C LEU A 609 7.19 -38.59 -14.14
N VAL A 610 6.54 -39.26 -15.09
CA VAL A 610 5.09 -39.52 -15.09
C VAL A 610 4.64 -40.38 -13.90
N ARG A 611 5.45 -41.38 -13.50
CA ARG A 611 5.14 -42.25 -12.35
C ARG A 611 4.98 -41.47 -11.03
N ARG A 612 5.72 -40.38 -10.84
CA ARG A 612 5.79 -39.54 -9.62
C ARG A 612 4.72 -38.45 -9.52
N LEU A 613 3.78 -38.36 -10.46
CA LEU A 613 2.71 -37.35 -10.44
C LEU A 613 1.50 -37.82 -9.60
N PRO A 614 0.81 -36.91 -8.89
CA PRO A 614 0.99 -35.45 -8.88
C PRO A 614 2.17 -34.97 -8.00
N LEU A 615 2.81 -33.89 -8.44
CA LEU A 615 3.88 -33.18 -7.70
C LEU A 615 3.34 -31.89 -7.08
N GLY A 616 4.02 -31.36 -6.07
CA GLY A 616 3.61 -30.12 -5.38
C GLY A 616 3.45 -28.93 -6.33
N SER A 617 2.50 -28.04 -6.03
CA SER A 617 2.06 -26.94 -6.93
C SER A 617 3.17 -25.99 -7.40
N ARG A 618 4.30 -25.92 -6.69
CA ARG A 618 5.49 -25.13 -7.08
C ARG A 618 6.30 -25.80 -8.21
N LEU A 619 6.30 -27.13 -8.27
CA LEU A 619 6.92 -27.91 -9.34
C LEU A 619 6.01 -28.02 -10.57
N GLU A 620 4.69 -28.01 -10.38
CA GLU A 620 3.67 -28.23 -11.43
C GLU A 620 3.96 -27.39 -12.68
N GLY A 621 4.20 -26.08 -12.54
CA GLY A 621 4.45 -25.17 -13.67
C GLY A 621 5.66 -25.59 -14.53
N THR A 622 6.77 -25.98 -13.90
CA THR A 622 7.99 -26.39 -14.63
C THR A 622 7.84 -27.76 -15.28
N VAL A 623 7.21 -28.71 -14.57
CA VAL A 623 6.88 -30.03 -15.15
C VAL A 623 5.94 -29.84 -16.34
N ARG A 624 4.91 -29.01 -16.21
CA ARG A 624 3.91 -28.70 -17.25
C ARG A 624 4.53 -28.05 -18.50
N ALA A 625 5.61 -27.30 -18.34
CA ALA A 625 6.40 -26.73 -19.45
C ALA A 625 7.41 -27.71 -20.09
N ALA A 626 7.93 -28.68 -19.32
CA ALA A 626 8.95 -29.63 -19.77
C ALA A 626 8.35 -30.92 -20.36
N LEU A 627 7.39 -31.53 -19.67
CA LEU A 627 6.82 -32.85 -19.97
C LEU A 627 6.30 -33.01 -21.43
N PRO A 628 5.68 -32.00 -22.08
CA PRO A 628 5.26 -32.10 -23.48
C PRO A 628 6.42 -32.18 -24.48
N LYS A 629 7.63 -31.74 -24.09
CA LYS A 629 8.82 -31.79 -24.93
C LYS A 629 9.50 -33.16 -24.88
N LEU A 630 9.38 -33.85 -23.74
CA LEU A 630 9.94 -35.18 -23.52
C LEU A 630 9.08 -36.28 -24.17
N ILE A 631 7.76 -36.15 -24.11
CA ILE A 631 6.86 -37.28 -24.35
C ILE A 631 6.58 -37.58 -25.83
N THR A 632 6.96 -38.80 -26.25
CA THR A 632 6.57 -39.45 -27.51
C THR A 632 5.35 -40.36 -27.33
N ARG A 633 4.79 -40.90 -28.44
CA ARG A 633 3.57 -41.72 -28.41
C ARG A 633 3.76 -43.05 -27.68
N ASP A 634 4.99 -43.54 -27.62
CA ASP A 634 5.38 -44.80 -26.98
C ASP A 634 5.09 -44.82 -25.47
N HIS A 635 4.99 -43.64 -24.86
CA HIS A 635 4.66 -43.46 -23.44
C HIS A 635 3.14 -43.45 -23.15
N LEU A 636 2.27 -43.67 -24.14
CA LEU A 636 0.82 -43.71 -23.92
C LEU A 636 0.38 -44.68 -22.81
N PRO A 637 0.91 -45.91 -22.67
CA PRO A 637 0.45 -46.84 -21.62
C PRO A 637 0.72 -46.33 -20.19
N VAL A 638 1.90 -45.75 -19.93
CA VAL A 638 2.24 -45.19 -18.61
C VAL A 638 1.49 -43.88 -18.33
N LEU A 639 1.18 -43.10 -19.37
CA LEU A 639 0.34 -41.91 -19.26
C LEU A 639 -1.13 -42.23 -19.00
N GLN A 640 -1.66 -43.28 -19.63
CA GLN A 640 -3.01 -43.77 -19.38
C GLN A 640 -3.15 -44.23 -17.91
N GLU A 641 -2.15 -44.95 -17.40
CA GLU A 641 -2.15 -45.36 -15.99
C GLU A 641 -2.00 -44.16 -15.03
N ALA A 642 -1.11 -43.20 -15.34
CA ALA A 642 -1.01 -41.99 -14.54
C ALA A 642 -2.30 -41.14 -14.56
N LEU A 643 -2.97 -41.04 -15.72
CA LEU A 643 -4.25 -40.33 -15.86
C LEU A 643 -5.37 -40.96 -15.03
N ARG A 644 -5.41 -42.29 -14.90
CA ARG A 644 -6.37 -42.99 -14.02
C ARG A 644 -6.24 -42.53 -12.56
N ARG A 645 -5.01 -42.27 -12.11
CA ARG A 645 -4.67 -41.85 -10.73
C ARG A 645 -4.83 -40.33 -10.53
N ASP A 646 -4.44 -39.52 -11.51
CA ASP A 646 -4.53 -38.06 -11.48
C ASP A 646 -5.23 -37.50 -12.74
N PRO A 647 -6.50 -37.06 -12.63
CA PRO A 647 -7.21 -36.44 -13.74
C PRO A 647 -6.59 -35.15 -14.28
N GLN A 648 -5.71 -34.45 -13.53
CA GLN A 648 -5.07 -33.23 -14.02
C GLN A 648 -4.23 -33.50 -15.28
N LEU A 649 -3.61 -34.68 -15.38
CA LEU A 649 -2.75 -35.06 -16.51
C LEU A 649 -3.43 -35.01 -17.89
N VAL A 650 -4.76 -34.90 -17.95
CA VAL A 650 -5.50 -34.69 -19.21
C VAL A 650 -5.04 -33.44 -19.98
N TRP A 651 -4.45 -32.44 -19.30
CA TRP A 651 -3.89 -31.26 -19.97
C TRP A 651 -2.80 -31.63 -20.98
N LEU A 652 -2.03 -32.70 -20.72
CA LEU A 652 -0.96 -33.19 -21.58
C LEU A 652 -1.52 -33.89 -22.83
N PHE A 653 -2.54 -34.74 -22.65
CA PHE A 653 -3.23 -35.39 -23.77
C PHE A 653 -3.88 -34.34 -24.68
N THR A 654 -4.48 -33.31 -24.09
CA THR A 654 -5.03 -32.15 -24.82
C THR A 654 -3.93 -31.43 -25.61
N ALA A 655 -2.78 -31.12 -24.97
CA ALA A 655 -1.64 -30.44 -25.61
C ALA A 655 -0.94 -31.28 -26.70
N LYS A 656 -1.07 -32.61 -26.66
CA LYS A 656 -0.58 -33.54 -27.69
C LYS A 656 -1.63 -33.93 -28.74
N ALA A 657 -2.85 -33.42 -28.61
CA ALA A 657 -4.05 -33.82 -29.37
C ALA A 657 -4.46 -35.31 -29.25
N TRP A 658 -3.96 -36.04 -28.26
CA TRP A 658 -4.23 -37.46 -27.98
C TRP A 658 -5.57 -37.68 -27.24
N HIS A 659 -6.62 -36.97 -27.66
CA HIS A 659 -7.94 -37.00 -27.03
C HIS A 659 -8.59 -38.40 -27.10
N ALA A 660 -8.37 -39.14 -28.20
CA ALA A 660 -8.86 -40.50 -28.35
C ALA A 660 -8.21 -41.46 -27.35
N ASP A 661 -6.89 -41.37 -27.16
CA ASP A 661 -6.12 -42.24 -26.28
C ASP A 661 -6.43 -42.04 -24.78
N ALA A 662 -7.00 -40.88 -24.41
CA ALA A 662 -7.47 -40.58 -23.05
C ALA A 662 -8.96 -40.92 -22.81
N ARG A 663 -9.76 -41.06 -23.88
CA ARG A 663 -11.24 -40.98 -23.82
C ARG A 663 -11.85 -41.90 -22.77
N GLU A 664 -11.64 -43.20 -22.87
CA GLU A 664 -12.34 -44.19 -22.02
C GLU A 664 -12.01 -44.04 -20.53
N ILE A 665 -10.79 -43.60 -20.21
CA ILE A 665 -10.35 -43.33 -18.83
C ILE A 665 -11.09 -42.12 -18.28
N VAL A 666 -11.17 -41.04 -19.06
CA VAL A 666 -11.90 -39.83 -18.68
C VAL A 666 -13.40 -40.11 -18.58
N LEU A 667 -13.99 -40.90 -19.48
CA LEU A 667 -15.40 -41.30 -19.41
C LEU A 667 -15.72 -42.16 -18.18
N ALA A 668 -14.79 -43.01 -17.72
CA ALA A 668 -14.93 -43.74 -16.47
C ALA A 668 -14.87 -42.79 -15.25
N GLN A 669 -13.89 -41.90 -15.20
CA GLN A 669 -13.75 -40.89 -14.13
C GLN A 669 -14.94 -39.93 -14.05
N LEU A 670 -15.51 -39.57 -15.21
CA LEU A 670 -16.62 -38.62 -15.32
C LEU A 670 -17.85 -39.07 -14.52
N ARG A 671 -18.11 -40.38 -14.46
CA ARG A 671 -19.26 -40.99 -13.78
C ARG A 671 -19.15 -41.01 -12.25
N ASP A 672 -17.94 -40.89 -11.68
CA ASP A 672 -17.71 -41.06 -10.25
C ASP A 672 -18.21 -39.87 -9.40
N ARG A 673 -18.19 -38.64 -9.96
CA ARG A 673 -18.72 -37.40 -9.35
C ARG A 673 -18.25 -37.06 -7.92
N ARG A 674 -17.21 -37.71 -7.35
CA ARG A 674 -16.67 -37.34 -6.02
C ARG A 674 -15.94 -36.00 -6.02
N GLN A 675 -15.26 -35.69 -7.11
CA GLN A 675 -14.51 -34.46 -7.32
C GLN A 675 -14.81 -33.90 -8.70
N ALA A 676 -14.78 -32.56 -8.85
CA ALA A 676 -14.90 -31.92 -10.16
C ALA A 676 -13.66 -32.21 -11.01
N LEU A 677 -13.84 -32.83 -12.17
CA LEU A 677 -12.75 -33.04 -13.13
C LEU A 677 -12.29 -31.71 -13.75
N PRO A 678 -11.01 -31.56 -14.10
CA PRO A 678 -10.49 -30.34 -14.74
C PRO A 678 -11.07 -30.14 -16.14
N ALA A 679 -11.03 -28.90 -16.63
CA ALA A 679 -11.66 -28.52 -17.91
C ALA A 679 -11.21 -29.37 -19.12
N GLY A 680 -9.94 -29.83 -19.14
CA GLY A 680 -9.44 -30.73 -20.18
C GLY A 680 -10.13 -32.10 -20.23
N SER A 681 -10.61 -32.62 -19.09
CA SER A 681 -11.42 -33.84 -19.03
C SER A 681 -12.76 -33.64 -19.75
N LEU A 682 -13.38 -32.49 -19.55
CA LEU A 682 -14.64 -32.17 -20.22
C LEU A 682 -14.44 -31.98 -21.73
N ILE A 683 -13.30 -31.44 -22.16
CA ILE A 683 -12.93 -31.33 -23.59
C ILE A 683 -12.72 -32.73 -24.21
N VAL A 684 -11.97 -33.62 -23.54
CA VAL A 684 -11.75 -35.01 -24.01
C VAL A 684 -13.05 -35.81 -24.07
N ALA A 685 -13.91 -35.71 -23.05
CA ALA A 685 -15.19 -36.41 -23.01
C ALA A 685 -16.21 -35.83 -24.01
N ALA A 686 -16.30 -34.50 -24.16
CA ALA A 686 -17.13 -33.85 -25.18
C ALA A 686 -16.78 -34.31 -26.60
N ALA A 687 -15.49 -34.57 -26.87
CA ALA A 687 -15.03 -35.11 -28.15
C ALA A 687 -15.50 -36.56 -28.44
N ALA A 688 -16.13 -37.26 -27.50
CA ALA A 688 -16.86 -38.50 -27.76
C ALA A 688 -18.29 -38.27 -28.31
N LYS A 689 -18.87 -37.09 -28.01
CA LYS A 689 -20.25 -36.67 -28.35
C LYS A 689 -21.38 -37.57 -27.82
N ASP A 690 -21.09 -38.59 -27.01
CA ASP A 690 -22.04 -39.54 -26.43
C ASP A 690 -23.08 -38.87 -25.50
N PRO A 691 -24.38 -38.85 -25.86
CA PRO A 691 -25.45 -38.27 -25.04
C PRO A 691 -25.59 -38.89 -23.65
N ALA A 692 -25.18 -40.14 -23.43
CA ALA A 692 -25.25 -40.77 -22.11
C ALA A 692 -24.32 -40.09 -21.07
N THR A 693 -23.30 -39.37 -21.53
CA THR A 693 -22.33 -38.64 -20.68
C THR A 693 -22.81 -37.23 -20.29
N TYR A 694 -23.83 -36.69 -20.98
CA TYR A 694 -24.22 -35.28 -20.88
C TYR A 694 -24.60 -34.85 -19.45
N PRO A 695 -25.36 -35.64 -18.64
CA PRO A 695 -25.66 -35.27 -17.26
C PRO A 695 -24.41 -35.12 -16.37
N ASP A 696 -23.37 -35.91 -16.63
CA ASP A 696 -22.11 -35.82 -15.88
C ASP A 696 -21.28 -34.62 -16.35
N LEU A 697 -21.16 -34.41 -17.68
CA LEU A 697 -20.48 -33.24 -18.25
C LEU A 697 -21.01 -31.92 -17.66
N LEU A 698 -22.34 -31.79 -17.55
CA LEU A 698 -23.00 -30.64 -16.94
C LEU A 698 -22.75 -30.53 -15.43
N TRP A 699 -22.76 -31.66 -14.70
CA TRP A 699 -22.48 -31.70 -13.26
C TRP A 699 -21.06 -31.23 -12.94
N HIS A 700 -20.07 -31.64 -13.73
CA HIS A 700 -18.67 -31.24 -13.59
C HIS A 700 -18.42 -29.82 -14.07
N PHE A 701 -19.00 -29.41 -15.21
CA PHE A 701 -18.88 -28.05 -15.71
C PHE A 701 -19.33 -27.01 -14.67
N ALA A 702 -20.47 -27.26 -14.01
CA ALA A 702 -20.98 -26.41 -12.94
C ALA A 702 -20.05 -26.31 -11.70
N ARG A 703 -19.06 -27.20 -11.57
CA ARG A 703 -18.16 -27.33 -10.41
C ARG A 703 -16.69 -27.09 -10.72
N LEU A 704 -16.34 -26.71 -11.95
CA LEU A 704 -14.99 -26.27 -12.30
C LEU A 704 -14.57 -25.08 -11.42
N ASN A 705 -13.30 -25.07 -11.00
CA ASN A 705 -12.71 -23.90 -10.34
C ASN A 705 -12.24 -22.86 -11.37
N HIS A 706 -11.81 -23.32 -12.54
CA HIS A 706 -11.28 -22.52 -13.65
C HIS A 706 -11.49 -23.26 -15.00
N GLY A 707 -11.25 -22.59 -16.13
CA GLY A 707 -11.26 -23.23 -17.45
C GLY A 707 -12.63 -23.39 -18.13
N HIS A 708 -13.68 -22.78 -17.58
CA HIS A 708 -15.04 -22.84 -18.15
C HIS A 708 -15.11 -22.32 -19.60
N GLU A 709 -14.32 -21.30 -19.96
CA GLU A 709 -14.26 -20.76 -21.34
C GLU A 709 -13.79 -21.77 -22.39
N GLN A 710 -12.92 -22.72 -22.03
CA GLN A 710 -12.44 -23.77 -22.92
C GLN A 710 -13.41 -24.97 -22.90
N ALA A 711 -13.91 -25.35 -21.72
CA ALA A 711 -14.87 -26.43 -21.59
C ALA A 711 -16.19 -26.12 -22.33
N ALA A 712 -16.74 -24.91 -22.19
CA ALA A 712 -17.98 -24.50 -22.87
C ALA A 712 -17.83 -24.54 -24.40
N ALA A 713 -16.69 -24.10 -24.93
CA ALA A 713 -16.42 -24.10 -26.37
C ALA A 713 -16.27 -25.51 -26.98
N ALA A 714 -15.91 -26.52 -26.18
CA ALA A 714 -15.93 -27.92 -26.58
C ALA A 714 -17.32 -28.55 -26.42
N LEU A 715 -17.98 -28.29 -25.28
CA LEU A 715 -19.31 -28.83 -24.98
C LEU A 715 -20.39 -28.32 -25.93
N ALA A 716 -20.28 -27.08 -26.44
CA ALA A 716 -21.16 -26.54 -27.48
C ALA A 716 -21.09 -27.30 -28.82
N GLN A 717 -20.17 -28.25 -28.98
CA GLN A 717 -20.04 -29.11 -30.17
C GLN A 717 -20.72 -30.49 -30.00
N CYS A 718 -21.31 -30.76 -28.83
CA CYS A 718 -22.09 -31.95 -28.51
C CYS A 718 -23.55 -31.80 -29.00
N PRO A 719 -24.03 -32.60 -29.96
CA PRO A 719 -25.37 -32.45 -30.53
C PRO A 719 -26.48 -32.63 -29.48
N GLY A 720 -27.28 -31.58 -29.27
CA GLY A 720 -28.40 -31.61 -28.31
C GLY A 720 -28.01 -31.40 -26.83
N LEU A 721 -26.76 -31.06 -26.53
CA LEU A 721 -26.35 -30.67 -25.17
C LEU A 721 -26.76 -29.22 -24.86
N ASP A 722 -27.71 -29.02 -23.95
CA ASP A 722 -27.98 -27.70 -23.37
C ASP A 722 -27.01 -27.38 -22.22
N LEU A 723 -26.24 -26.31 -22.38
CA LEU A 723 -25.32 -25.78 -21.36
C LEU A 723 -25.96 -24.76 -20.42
N SER A 724 -27.12 -24.20 -20.78
CA SER A 724 -27.71 -23.01 -20.13
C SER A 724 -27.85 -23.19 -18.62
N ALA A 725 -28.33 -24.36 -18.17
CA ALA A 725 -28.49 -24.68 -16.75
C ALA A 725 -27.15 -24.80 -16.00
N ALA A 726 -26.15 -25.49 -16.59
CA ALA A 726 -24.84 -25.67 -15.97
C ALA A 726 -24.02 -24.38 -15.92
N VAL A 727 -24.14 -23.51 -16.93
CA VAL A 727 -23.57 -22.17 -16.95
C VAL A 727 -24.20 -21.28 -15.88
N ARG A 728 -25.52 -21.36 -15.69
CA ARG A 728 -26.22 -20.61 -14.62
C ARG A 728 -25.82 -21.09 -13.22
N GLU A 729 -25.63 -22.39 -13.00
CA GLU A 729 -25.13 -22.92 -11.73
C GLU A 729 -23.63 -22.59 -11.50
N ALA A 730 -22.79 -22.63 -12.55
CA ALA A 730 -21.40 -22.17 -12.49
C ALA A 730 -21.33 -20.68 -12.11
N TRP A 731 -22.14 -19.82 -12.73
CA TRP A 731 -22.16 -18.37 -12.45
C TRP A 731 -22.58 -18.09 -11.01
N LYS A 732 -23.67 -18.74 -10.57
CA LYS A 732 -24.15 -18.75 -9.19
C LYS A 732 -23.03 -19.15 -8.23
N ARG A 733 -22.32 -20.26 -8.46
CA ARG A 733 -21.20 -20.71 -7.63
C ARG A 733 -20.00 -19.75 -7.64
N ALA A 734 -19.65 -19.19 -8.79
CA ALA A 734 -18.56 -18.22 -8.90
C ALA A 734 -18.82 -16.94 -8.12
N ARG A 735 -20.08 -16.47 -8.08
CA ARG A 735 -20.48 -15.34 -7.21
C ARG A 735 -20.31 -15.62 -5.72
N LEU A 736 -20.32 -16.89 -5.28
CA LEU A 736 -19.99 -17.26 -3.89
C LEU A 736 -18.47 -17.35 -3.61
N GLY A 737 -17.62 -17.12 -4.61
CA GLY A 737 -16.19 -17.44 -4.52
C GLY A 737 -15.88 -18.95 -4.58
N LEU A 738 -16.84 -19.80 -4.96
CA LEU A 738 -16.64 -21.25 -5.14
C LEU A 738 -16.09 -21.63 -6.52
N ALA A 739 -15.76 -20.64 -7.36
CA ALA A 739 -15.10 -20.75 -8.65
C ALA A 739 -14.56 -19.35 -9.07
N ASP A 740 -13.58 -19.26 -9.98
CA ASP A 740 -13.09 -17.96 -10.47
C ASP A 740 -14.13 -17.27 -11.36
N VAL A 741 -14.69 -16.17 -10.86
CA VAL A 741 -15.68 -15.34 -11.56
C VAL A 741 -15.21 -14.86 -12.93
N ARG A 742 -13.90 -14.63 -13.12
CA ARG A 742 -13.32 -14.18 -14.40
C ARG A 742 -13.43 -15.28 -15.46
N ALA A 743 -13.31 -16.55 -15.06
CA ALA A 743 -13.41 -17.69 -15.96
C ALA A 743 -14.86 -18.04 -16.33
N VAL A 744 -15.84 -17.72 -15.47
CA VAL A 744 -17.27 -18.01 -15.72
C VAL A 744 -18.00 -16.85 -16.40
N ALA A 745 -17.56 -15.60 -16.20
CA ALA A 745 -18.27 -14.42 -16.67
C ALA A 745 -18.56 -14.42 -18.18
N LEU A 746 -17.65 -14.93 -19.02
CA LEU A 746 -17.84 -14.89 -20.47
C LEU A 746 -18.79 -15.98 -21.02
N PRO A 747 -18.72 -17.26 -20.58
CA PRO A 747 -19.78 -18.24 -20.86
C PRO A 747 -21.13 -17.82 -20.30
N ALA A 748 -21.17 -17.22 -19.10
CA ALA A 748 -22.39 -16.72 -18.49
C ALA A 748 -23.00 -15.54 -19.26
N ALA A 749 -22.18 -14.65 -19.84
CA ALA A 749 -22.65 -13.62 -20.76
C ALA A 749 -23.27 -14.24 -22.04
N ALA A 750 -22.63 -15.25 -22.64
CA ALA A 750 -23.17 -15.93 -23.82
C ALA A 750 -24.54 -16.60 -23.60
N GLU A 751 -24.82 -17.03 -22.36
CA GLU A 751 -26.13 -17.55 -21.95
C GLU A 751 -27.08 -16.48 -21.39
N GLY A 752 -26.85 -15.20 -21.67
CA GLY A 752 -27.80 -14.12 -21.43
C GLY A 752 -27.90 -13.68 -19.98
N LEU A 753 -26.77 -13.52 -19.29
CA LEU A 753 -26.69 -12.99 -17.92
C LEU A 753 -25.98 -11.62 -17.94
N PRO A 754 -26.71 -10.47 -17.94
CA PRO A 754 -26.10 -9.14 -18.07
C PRO A 754 -25.06 -8.81 -16.99
N GLU A 755 -25.27 -9.25 -15.74
CA GLU A 755 -24.28 -9.16 -14.67
C GLU A 755 -22.92 -9.77 -15.05
N ALA A 756 -22.95 -10.86 -15.83
CA ALA A 756 -21.76 -11.59 -16.23
C ALA A 756 -21.06 -10.90 -17.41
N LEU A 757 -21.81 -10.31 -18.35
CA LEU A 757 -21.23 -9.43 -19.38
C LEU A 757 -20.50 -8.25 -18.74
N ALA A 758 -21.18 -7.52 -17.84
CA ALA A 758 -20.57 -6.40 -17.12
C ALA A 758 -19.29 -6.86 -16.40
N THR A 759 -19.35 -7.97 -15.65
CA THR A 759 -18.18 -8.53 -14.96
C THR A 759 -17.06 -8.94 -15.94
N ALA A 760 -17.39 -9.43 -17.15
CA ALA A 760 -16.41 -9.76 -18.17
C ALA A 760 -15.73 -8.54 -18.80
N ILE A 761 -16.44 -7.40 -18.88
CA ILE A 761 -15.93 -6.09 -19.31
C ILE A 761 -15.02 -5.48 -18.23
N PHE A 762 -15.52 -5.33 -17.00
CA PHE A 762 -14.76 -4.75 -15.88
C PHE A 762 -13.46 -5.53 -15.56
N LYS A 763 -13.38 -6.80 -15.95
CA LYS A 763 -12.18 -7.66 -15.79
C LYS A 763 -11.26 -7.74 -17.01
N LEU A 764 -11.37 -6.80 -17.95
CA LEU A 764 -10.35 -6.59 -19.00
C LEU A 764 -9.06 -5.98 -18.43
N GLU A 765 -9.13 -5.10 -17.43
CA GLU A 765 -7.96 -4.41 -16.88
C GLU A 765 -7.08 -5.30 -15.97
N ASP A 766 -7.65 -6.38 -15.43
CA ASP A 766 -6.96 -7.39 -14.62
C ASP A 766 -6.02 -8.31 -15.47
N LEU A 767 -6.03 -8.22 -16.81
CA LEU A 767 -5.33 -9.15 -17.70
C LEU A 767 -3.96 -8.61 -18.18
N SER A 768 -2.89 -9.19 -17.63
CA SER A 768 -1.51 -8.88 -18.04
C SER A 768 -1.03 -9.60 -19.30
N ASP A 769 -1.64 -10.73 -19.69
CA ASP A 769 -1.36 -11.38 -20.98
C ASP A 769 -2.15 -10.69 -22.11
N ALA A 770 -1.41 -10.01 -22.98
CA ALA A 770 -1.95 -9.33 -24.16
C ALA A 770 -2.71 -10.28 -25.11
N ARG A 771 -2.35 -11.56 -25.18
CA ARG A 771 -3.05 -12.54 -26.03
C ARG A 771 -4.41 -12.93 -25.44
N ALA A 772 -4.45 -13.24 -24.13
CA ALA A 772 -5.71 -13.49 -23.43
C ALA A 772 -6.64 -12.25 -23.45
N LEU A 773 -6.07 -11.05 -23.29
CA LEU A 773 -6.80 -9.78 -23.38
C LEU A 773 -7.47 -9.60 -24.75
N GLU A 774 -6.74 -9.78 -25.85
CA GLU A 774 -7.31 -9.58 -27.20
C GLU A 774 -8.31 -10.70 -27.58
N GLN A 775 -8.09 -11.94 -27.13
CA GLN A 775 -9.07 -13.02 -27.27
C GLN A 775 -10.37 -12.71 -26.52
N ARG A 776 -10.30 -12.14 -25.32
CA ARG A 776 -11.47 -11.72 -24.54
C ARG A 776 -12.18 -10.53 -25.18
N ARG A 777 -11.44 -9.56 -25.72
CA ARG A 777 -11.98 -8.44 -26.52
C ARG A 777 -12.76 -8.95 -27.74
N THR A 778 -12.17 -9.84 -28.55
CA THR A 778 -12.83 -10.41 -29.74
C THR A 778 -14.18 -11.03 -29.39
N ARG A 779 -14.22 -11.88 -28.36
CA ARG A 779 -15.46 -12.51 -27.87
C ARG A 779 -16.48 -11.50 -27.32
N LEU A 780 -16.04 -10.42 -26.68
CA LEU A 780 -16.94 -9.35 -26.23
C LEU A 780 -17.48 -8.51 -27.40
N ALA A 781 -16.70 -8.30 -28.47
CA ALA A 781 -17.19 -7.69 -29.71
C ALA A 781 -18.24 -8.58 -30.40
N GLU A 782 -18.00 -9.89 -30.50
CA GLU A 782 -18.97 -10.88 -31.02
C GLU A 782 -20.27 -10.85 -30.22
N LEU A 783 -20.20 -10.90 -28.89
CA LEU A 783 -21.36 -10.86 -28.00
C LEU A 783 -22.12 -9.53 -28.04
N THR A 784 -21.46 -8.40 -28.33
CA THR A 784 -22.09 -7.06 -28.35
C THR A 784 -22.32 -6.51 -29.77
N ASN A 785 -22.13 -7.35 -30.80
CA ASN A 785 -22.24 -7.00 -32.21
C ASN A 785 -21.40 -5.75 -32.62
N SER A 786 -20.25 -5.55 -31.97
CA SER A 786 -19.45 -4.33 -32.10
C SER A 786 -18.34 -4.48 -33.14
N SER A 787 -18.18 -3.48 -34.02
CA SER A 787 -17.11 -3.43 -35.01
C SER A 787 -15.80 -2.81 -34.51
N LYS A 788 -15.77 -2.33 -33.26
CA LYS A 788 -14.60 -1.70 -32.64
C LYS A 788 -13.56 -2.75 -32.24
N GLN A 789 -12.29 -2.35 -32.14
CA GLN A 789 -11.18 -3.25 -31.80
C GLN A 789 -10.27 -2.67 -30.70
N GLY A 790 -9.42 -3.51 -30.10
CA GLY A 790 -8.39 -3.11 -29.15
C GLY A 790 -8.89 -2.22 -28.02
N LYS A 791 -8.24 -1.05 -27.83
CA LYS A 791 -8.62 -0.09 -26.80
C LYS A 791 -9.96 0.61 -27.08
N GLU A 792 -10.26 0.93 -28.34
CA GLU A 792 -11.51 1.62 -28.68
C GLU A 792 -12.75 0.78 -28.32
N LEU A 793 -12.65 -0.54 -28.51
CA LEU A 793 -13.65 -1.49 -28.04
C LEU A 793 -13.76 -1.48 -26.51
N GLN A 794 -12.62 -1.55 -25.80
CA GLN A 794 -12.61 -1.53 -24.34
C GLN A 794 -13.27 -0.26 -23.79
N ASP A 795 -12.83 0.92 -24.22
CA ASP A 795 -13.35 2.20 -23.76
C ASP A 795 -14.87 2.32 -24.06
N TRP A 796 -15.35 1.79 -25.19
CA TRP A 796 -16.78 1.75 -25.54
C TRP A 796 -17.59 0.72 -24.74
N LEU A 797 -17.04 -0.46 -24.45
CA LEU A 797 -17.66 -1.48 -23.62
C LEU A 797 -17.87 -0.95 -22.20
N PHE A 798 -16.84 -0.33 -21.61
CA PHE A 798 -16.95 0.34 -20.30
C PHE A 798 -18.03 1.42 -20.28
N ALA A 799 -18.06 2.29 -21.30
CA ALA A 799 -19.05 3.36 -21.41
C ALA A 799 -20.51 2.89 -21.63
N ASN A 800 -20.74 1.60 -21.89
CA ASN A 800 -22.07 1.05 -22.16
C ASN A 800 -22.42 -0.22 -21.36
N ALA A 801 -21.60 -0.65 -20.39
CA ALA A 801 -21.74 -1.94 -19.71
C ALA A 801 -23.14 -2.18 -19.10
N GLU A 802 -23.81 -1.13 -18.63
CA GLU A 802 -25.15 -1.16 -18.03
C GLU A 802 -26.30 -1.08 -19.05
N ARG A 803 -26.01 -0.74 -20.31
CA ARG A 803 -27.01 -0.51 -21.38
C ARG A 803 -27.29 -1.74 -22.25
N PHE A 804 -26.56 -2.82 -22.03
CA PHE A 804 -26.64 -4.04 -22.84
C PHE A 804 -27.84 -4.91 -22.45
N GLN A 805 -28.81 -5.05 -23.36
CA GLN A 805 -29.93 -5.97 -23.22
C GLN A 805 -29.67 -7.24 -24.04
N PHE A 806 -29.94 -8.42 -23.48
CA PHE A 806 -29.72 -9.68 -24.18
C PHE A 806 -30.92 -10.05 -25.06
N GLU A 807 -30.67 -10.17 -26.36
CA GLU A 807 -31.66 -10.54 -27.37
C GLU A 807 -31.61 -12.07 -27.59
N ALA A 808 -32.58 -12.79 -27.02
CA ALA A 808 -32.57 -14.26 -26.99
C ALA A 808 -32.64 -14.92 -28.38
N SER A 809 -33.19 -14.23 -29.38
CA SER A 809 -33.25 -14.62 -30.80
C SER A 809 -31.87 -14.71 -31.47
N THR A 810 -30.98 -13.75 -31.19
CA THR A 810 -29.64 -13.68 -31.80
C THR A 810 -28.54 -14.22 -30.89
N LYS A 811 -28.84 -14.46 -29.60
CA LYS A 811 -27.88 -14.68 -28.51
C LYS A 811 -26.81 -13.58 -28.42
N ARG A 812 -27.18 -12.33 -28.75
CA ARG A 812 -26.29 -11.15 -28.66
C ARG A 812 -26.86 -10.11 -27.70
N TYR A 813 -26.01 -9.19 -27.31
CA TYR A 813 -26.39 -8.00 -26.57
C TYR A 813 -26.53 -6.81 -27.53
N THR A 814 -27.72 -6.21 -27.54
CA THR A 814 -27.99 -4.93 -28.19
C THR A 814 -27.86 -3.80 -27.17
N LEU A 815 -27.61 -2.57 -27.63
CA LEU A 815 -27.74 -1.40 -26.78
C LEU A 815 -29.21 -1.00 -26.71
N ALA A 816 -29.72 -0.77 -25.50
CA ALA A 816 -31.01 -0.12 -25.33
C ALA A 816 -31.00 1.27 -25.99
N GLU A 817 -31.99 1.51 -26.87
CA GLU A 817 -32.35 2.87 -27.29
C GLU A 817 -32.79 3.70 -26.06
N ARG A 818 -32.74 5.03 -26.19
CA ARG A 818 -32.88 5.99 -25.07
C ARG A 818 -34.15 6.82 -25.20
#